data_AF-A0A956YMZ9-F1
#
_entry.id   AF-A0A956YMZ9-F1
#
_cell.length_a   1.000
_cell.length_b   1.000
_cell.length_c   1.000
_cell.angle_alpha   90.00
_cell.angle_beta   90.00
_cell.angle_gamma   90.00
#
_symmetry.space_group_name_H-M   'P 1'
#
loop_
_entity.id
_entity.type
_entity.pdbx_description
1 polymer ?
#
loop_
_entity_poly.entity_id
_entity_poly.type
_entity_poly.pdbx_seq_one_letter_code
_entity_poly.pdbx_strand_id
1 'polypeptide(L)'
;MSSKSGVEMRKICLIGCVFLMVWVAMGCQKGVDSVPQVAVTQVLDIATSTAIASVTPNSTFVPSRTPTATPLPSATATVPPTSTPIPTATAKATAVPTLPPATPQTESSVYQLKDWTEQDALDLVNEIRTQIEHFVRDSNVHYSVNNDRFEALHGTLDVAANEAILRFPNSEKYEELVWTSLYAKARRWDNENGAVNALLIAFLQDRLDSGFYDPAEWGERVEIYDFVILHVADVENLFGDGRSIPVYKIETAISDGDDGLYFTLESDEVNHQIKSILGYWPASHGYWVGEPIIGDHTSDSLPEIAIMPRGHSGSICYSWLYILQWDGAQFVNLVARSDGSTIGLGVCGDTWRFLPAEENGSQSIRTDEFFVVGNTPTTMNQIFVWDQTKYTIEEVIIQPISDSDPLEWIDYNVAIGEWETAVQAIDDLLNQWGINPPSSVDPSYPDFLRFQQGWLYAVNSQSENGRVALQQLIDEPVNPITPTLSLAAQAFINVYQDDSNLYQACVAASEVMINAFPEPSNYSADYLAAWGYSSSRFPCDSSEAWQILLEQTKFMQPEEAIAFLQAHGVATVDITSNDLDGDGKDETLFTVESSATFRGVSRATYAFFETEIGLTSIQLGFDATSVTQWETASVQDKNTLLHFVLDDEMLLVFKVNVQENEVIIQRYFRRESLYNAENFTVVEQGDSLVLTVDSLPTTYRPRQMSFRWNQQIEDFETVATDTPYFLGRSIYDLVAQAKVMLFEEGRIEETAVMLSSYTANYEVELPEAYYLLALAFELSGQEQQAVETYWQMWRDFPDDSFAIMARRKLVPAEP
;
A
#
# COMPACT_ATOMS: atom_id res chain seq x y z
N MET A 1 48.35 -27.77 18.09
CA MET A 1 49.17 -28.64 18.97
C MET A 1 49.60 -27.84 20.20
N SER A 2 49.09 -28.23 21.39
CA SER A 2 49.65 -28.11 22.76
C SER A 2 50.16 -26.74 23.26
N SER A 3 49.81 -26.16 24.41
CA SER A 3 49.25 -26.59 25.71
C SER A 3 48.77 -25.35 26.50
N LYS A 4 47.58 -25.31 27.13
CA LYS A 4 47.27 -25.64 28.56
C LYS A 4 48.30 -25.05 29.57
N SER A 5 47.99 -24.43 30.70
CA SER A 5 46.86 -24.40 31.67
C SER A 5 47.18 -23.26 32.69
N GLY A 6 46.25 -22.51 33.30
CA GLY A 6 45.30 -22.90 34.34
C GLY A 6 45.84 -22.62 35.76
N VAL A 7 45.21 -21.73 36.55
CA VAL A 7 45.31 -21.68 38.03
C VAL A 7 43.93 -21.34 38.62
N GLU A 8 43.56 -22.16 39.60
CA GLU A 8 42.29 -22.24 40.32
C GLU A 8 42.41 -21.73 41.78
N MET A 9 41.26 -21.34 42.35
CA MET A 9 40.78 -21.46 43.75
C MET A 9 41.59 -20.92 44.97
N ARG A 10 40.91 -20.18 45.87
CA ARG A 10 40.24 -20.73 47.09
C ARG A 10 39.57 -19.67 48.00
N LYS A 11 38.40 -20.05 48.53
CA LYS A 11 37.60 -19.47 49.64
C LYS A 11 38.20 -19.76 51.03
N ILE A 12 37.86 -18.97 52.06
CA ILE A 12 37.65 -19.35 53.49
C ILE A 12 36.94 -18.20 54.28
N CYS A 13 35.67 -18.44 54.64
CA CYS A 13 35.01 -18.41 55.98
C CYS A 13 35.13 -17.26 57.04
N LEU A 14 33.94 -16.69 57.39
CA LEU A 14 33.15 -16.85 58.66
C LEU A 14 32.93 -15.68 59.67
N ILE A 15 31.66 -15.62 60.16
CA ILE A 15 31.05 -15.08 61.42
C ILE A 15 30.25 -13.76 61.26
N GLY A 16 28.97 -13.65 61.66
CA GLY A 16 28.10 -14.60 62.36
C GLY A 16 26.66 -14.11 62.58
N CYS A 17 25.74 -15.08 62.66
CA CYS A 17 24.32 -14.97 62.99
C CYS A 17 24.08 -14.54 64.44
N VAL A 18 23.00 -13.78 64.70
CA VAL A 18 22.17 -13.93 65.91
C VAL A 18 20.72 -13.44 65.65
N PHE A 19 19.79 -14.32 66.05
CA PHE A 19 18.35 -14.21 66.29
C PHE A 19 17.32 -14.51 65.19
N LEU A 20 16.65 -15.62 65.47
CA LEU A 20 15.65 -16.37 64.76
C LEU A 20 14.48 -16.56 65.74
N MET A 21 13.26 -16.49 65.21
CA MET A 21 12.07 -17.27 65.58
C MET A 21 11.11 -16.87 66.73
N VAL A 22 9.82 -17.04 66.34
CA VAL A 22 8.57 -17.35 67.09
C VAL A 22 7.66 -16.18 67.48
N TRP A 23 6.61 -15.94 66.70
CA TRP A 23 5.22 -16.21 67.12
C TRP A 23 4.25 -16.27 65.93
N VAL A 24 3.54 -17.39 65.83
CA VAL A 24 2.45 -17.69 64.88
C VAL A 24 1.12 -17.64 65.65
N ALA A 25 0.09 -17.15 64.96
CA ALA A 25 -1.36 -17.35 65.15
C ALA A 25 -2.19 -16.38 66.02
N MET A 26 -3.38 -16.10 65.45
CA MET A 26 -4.61 -15.49 65.98
C MET A 26 -4.62 -13.95 66.00
N GLY A 27 -5.59 -13.24 65.43
CA GLY A 27 -6.87 -13.62 64.84
C GLY A 27 -7.64 -12.40 64.30
N CYS A 28 -8.77 -12.71 63.66
CA CYS A 28 -9.76 -11.83 63.03
C CYS A 28 -9.99 -10.43 63.65
N GLN A 29 -10.06 -9.41 62.79
CA GLN A 29 -11.08 -8.34 62.81
C GLN A 29 -10.99 -7.56 61.47
N LYS A 30 -11.91 -7.77 60.53
CA LYS A 30 -13.05 -6.86 60.25
C LYS A 30 -12.69 -5.37 60.38
N GLY A 31 -12.52 -4.71 59.24
CA GLY A 31 -12.49 -3.26 59.10
C GLY A 31 -12.84 -2.89 57.66
N VAL A 32 -14.15 -2.84 57.37
CA VAL A 32 -14.69 -2.13 56.20
C VAL A 32 -14.55 -0.66 56.55
N ASP A 33 -13.62 0.05 55.92
CA ASP A 33 -13.63 1.51 55.90
C ASP A 33 -13.88 1.97 54.47
N SER A 34 -15.06 2.55 54.32
CA SER A 34 -15.58 3.24 53.16
C SER A 34 -14.59 4.29 52.64
N VAL A 35 -14.18 4.14 51.38
CA VAL A 35 -13.60 5.23 50.60
C VAL A 35 -14.71 6.29 50.39
N PRO A 36 -14.49 7.56 50.73
CA PRO A 36 -15.50 8.59 50.48
C PRO A 36 -15.59 8.84 48.96
N GLN A 37 -16.78 8.62 48.41
CA GLN A 37 -17.17 9.16 47.10
C GLN A 37 -17.03 10.70 47.15
N VAL A 38 -16.06 11.23 46.42
CA VAL A 38 -16.01 12.65 46.08
C VAL A 38 -17.07 12.89 45.00
N ALA A 39 -18.21 13.44 45.41
CA ALA A 39 -19.21 13.97 44.50
C ALA A 39 -18.64 15.24 43.83
N VAL A 40 -18.11 15.12 42.62
CA VAL A 40 -17.81 16.26 41.77
C VAL A 40 -19.14 16.82 41.26
N THR A 41 -19.64 17.84 41.96
CA THR A 41 -20.75 18.66 41.48
C THR A 41 -20.18 19.68 40.51
N GLN A 42 -20.20 19.39 39.21
CA GLN A 42 -19.94 20.42 38.20
C GLN A 42 -21.14 21.38 38.17
N VAL A 43 -20.95 22.55 38.78
CA VAL A 43 -21.83 23.71 38.58
C VAL A 43 -21.44 24.33 37.25
N LEU A 44 -22.32 24.19 36.26
CA LEU A 44 -22.23 24.86 34.97
C LEU A 44 -22.55 26.35 35.18
N ASP A 45 -21.52 27.16 35.46
CA ASP A 45 -21.64 28.62 35.44
C ASP A 45 -21.69 29.09 33.97
N ILE A 46 -22.91 29.29 33.48
CA ILE A 46 -23.17 29.96 32.20
C ILE A 46 -22.80 31.43 32.38
N ALA A 47 -21.59 31.78 31.94
CA ALA A 47 -21.18 33.16 31.81
C ALA A 47 -21.96 33.84 30.68
N THR A 48 -22.90 34.70 31.07
CA THR A 48 -23.66 35.61 30.22
C THR A 48 -22.73 36.43 29.31
N SER A 49 -22.78 36.16 28.00
CA SER A 49 -22.13 36.96 26.97
C SER A 49 -22.67 38.38 26.98
N THR A 50 -21.78 39.35 27.18
CA THR A 50 -22.11 40.78 27.17
C THR A 50 -21.99 41.28 25.74
N ALA A 51 -23.09 41.81 25.20
CA ALA A 51 -23.17 42.33 23.83
C ALA A 51 -22.12 43.42 23.58
N ILE A 52 -21.25 43.18 22.59
CA ILE A 52 -20.30 44.17 22.08
C ILE A 52 -21.04 45.07 21.07
N ALA A 53 -20.89 46.37 21.27
CA ALA A 53 -21.56 47.42 20.53
C ALA A 53 -21.19 47.46 19.04
N SER A 54 -22.21 47.63 18.20
CA SER A 54 -22.11 47.91 16.77
C SER A 54 -21.41 49.25 16.53
N VAL A 55 -20.27 49.21 15.86
CA VAL A 55 -19.55 50.40 15.40
C VAL A 55 -20.02 50.72 13.98
N THR A 56 -20.67 51.87 13.84
CA THR A 56 -21.14 52.43 12.56
C THR A 56 -19.95 53.09 11.83
N PRO A 57 -19.64 52.77 10.57
CA PRO A 57 -18.68 53.55 9.81
C PRO A 57 -19.38 54.75 9.17
N ASN A 58 -18.98 55.94 9.62
CA ASN A 58 -19.36 57.23 9.02
C ASN A 58 -18.10 57.84 8.39
N SER A 59 -17.94 57.75 7.08
CA SER A 59 -16.93 58.53 6.35
C SER A 59 -17.60 59.35 5.25
N THR A 60 -17.60 60.66 5.49
CA THR A 60 -18.09 61.72 4.61
C THR A 60 -17.03 61.97 3.53
N PHE A 61 -17.35 61.75 2.25
CA PHE A 61 -16.49 62.20 1.15
C PHE A 61 -16.92 63.58 0.64
N VAL A 62 -15.98 64.52 0.69
CA VAL A 62 -16.04 65.89 0.14
C VAL A 62 -15.66 65.85 -1.35
N PRO A 63 -16.28 66.66 -2.24
CA PRO A 63 -15.98 66.62 -3.67
C PRO A 63 -14.83 67.56 -4.08
N SER A 64 -14.32 67.30 -5.29
CA SER A 64 -13.62 68.21 -6.22
C SER A 64 -12.09 68.30 -6.15
N ARG A 65 -11.42 67.71 -7.16
CA ARG A 65 -10.55 68.45 -8.10
C ARG A 65 -10.62 67.86 -9.52
N THR A 66 -10.88 68.76 -10.46
CA THR A 66 -10.91 68.61 -11.92
C THR A 66 -9.56 68.17 -12.50
N PRO A 67 -9.50 67.18 -13.42
CA PRO A 67 -8.35 66.98 -14.29
C PRO A 67 -8.53 67.77 -15.61
N THR A 68 -7.46 68.46 -15.97
CA THR A 68 -7.24 69.22 -17.19
C THR A 68 -7.38 68.35 -18.44
N ALA A 69 -8.02 68.91 -19.47
CA ALA A 69 -8.24 68.27 -20.77
C ALA A 69 -6.93 68.02 -21.55
N THR A 70 -6.69 66.77 -21.93
CA THR A 70 -5.69 66.35 -22.92
C THR A 70 -6.32 66.43 -24.32
N PRO A 71 -5.63 66.97 -25.34
CA PRO A 71 -6.21 67.20 -26.66
C PRO A 71 -6.52 65.90 -27.40
N LEU A 72 -7.72 65.87 -27.99
CA LEU A 72 -8.26 64.80 -28.82
C LEU A 72 -7.47 64.67 -30.13
N PRO A 73 -6.95 63.48 -30.50
CA PRO A 73 -6.43 63.27 -31.84
C PRO A 73 -7.59 63.24 -32.86
N SER A 74 -7.33 63.91 -33.98
CA SER A 74 -8.26 64.14 -35.09
C SER A 74 -8.79 62.82 -35.67
N ALA A 75 -10.10 62.74 -35.88
CA ALA A 75 -10.79 61.60 -36.47
C ALA A 75 -10.30 61.36 -37.91
N THR A 76 -9.49 60.32 -38.10
CA THR A 76 -9.22 59.74 -39.42
C THR A 76 -10.43 58.90 -39.83
N ALA A 77 -10.94 59.16 -41.02
CA ALA A 77 -12.11 58.50 -41.59
C ALA A 77 -12.01 56.96 -41.50
N THR A 78 -12.94 56.37 -40.77
CA THR A 78 -13.10 54.92 -40.63
C THR A 78 -13.55 54.35 -41.97
N VAL A 79 -12.63 53.65 -42.65
CA VAL A 79 -12.96 52.75 -43.76
C VAL A 79 -13.84 51.64 -43.18
N PRO A 80 -14.96 51.27 -43.82
CA PRO A 80 -15.80 50.17 -43.34
C PRO A 80 -14.96 48.90 -43.19
N PRO A 81 -15.15 48.11 -42.11
CA PRO A 81 -14.36 46.92 -41.88
C PRO A 81 -14.52 45.98 -43.08
N THR A 82 -13.42 45.80 -43.82
CA THR A 82 -13.28 44.68 -44.74
C THR A 82 -13.59 43.43 -43.94
N SER A 83 -14.60 42.67 -44.36
CA SER A 83 -14.95 41.39 -43.76
C SER A 83 -13.69 40.52 -43.70
N THR A 84 -13.08 40.42 -42.54
CA THR A 84 -12.01 39.46 -42.29
C THR A 84 -12.62 38.10 -42.58
N PRO A 85 -12.11 37.34 -43.58
CA PRO A 85 -12.60 35.99 -43.80
C PRO A 85 -12.45 35.26 -42.48
N ILE A 86 -13.57 34.69 -42.00
CA ILE A 86 -13.58 33.74 -40.89
C ILE A 86 -12.41 32.78 -41.18
N PRO A 87 -11.45 32.59 -40.26
CA PRO A 87 -10.36 31.65 -40.49
C PRO A 87 -11.00 30.32 -40.85
N THR A 88 -10.83 29.93 -42.11
CA THR A 88 -11.23 28.62 -42.60
C THR A 88 -10.68 27.61 -41.62
N ALA A 89 -11.54 26.81 -41.00
CA ALA A 89 -11.16 25.79 -40.04
C ALA A 89 -9.85 25.14 -40.51
N THR A 90 -8.78 25.35 -39.73
CA THR A 90 -7.46 24.78 -40.00
C THR A 90 -7.69 23.32 -40.35
N ALA A 91 -7.31 22.94 -41.57
CA ALA A 91 -7.54 21.59 -42.06
C ALA A 91 -7.08 20.61 -40.99
N LYS A 92 -7.99 19.69 -40.60
CA LYS A 92 -7.70 18.60 -39.67
C LYS A 92 -6.31 18.09 -39.99
N ALA A 93 -5.38 18.17 -39.03
CA ALA A 93 -3.99 17.80 -39.22
C ALA A 93 -3.93 16.49 -40.02
N THR A 94 -3.38 16.55 -41.22
CA THR A 94 -3.22 15.38 -42.07
C THR A 94 -2.44 14.38 -41.24
N ALA A 95 -3.04 13.22 -40.94
CA ALA A 95 -2.36 12.17 -40.20
C ALA A 95 -1.00 11.95 -40.86
N VAL A 96 0.09 12.11 -40.08
CA VAL A 96 1.44 11.80 -40.54
C VAL A 96 1.36 10.38 -41.13
N PRO A 97 1.82 10.14 -42.36
CA PRO A 97 1.78 8.81 -42.95
C PRO A 97 2.57 7.86 -42.05
N THR A 98 1.88 7.11 -41.20
CA THR A 98 2.48 5.99 -40.48
C THR A 98 2.89 5.01 -41.56
N LEU A 99 4.20 4.77 -41.69
CA LEU A 99 4.72 3.68 -42.51
C LEU A 99 3.90 2.44 -42.13
N PRO A 100 3.14 1.81 -43.05
CA PRO A 100 2.44 0.57 -42.74
C PRO A 100 3.48 -0.39 -42.14
N PRO A 101 3.14 -1.17 -41.09
CA PRO A 101 4.08 -2.10 -40.51
C PRO A 101 4.59 -3.01 -41.62
N ALA A 102 5.80 -2.73 -42.09
CA ALA A 102 6.46 -3.58 -43.04
C ALA A 102 6.80 -4.83 -42.24
N THR A 103 6.21 -5.96 -42.59
CA THR A 103 6.70 -7.24 -42.08
C THR A 103 8.15 -7.39 -42.57
N PRO A 104 9.13 -7.68 -41.68
CA PRO A 104 10.49 -7.92 -42.14
C PRO A 104 10.53 -9.09 -43.13
N GLN A 105 11.54 -9.11 -44.00
CA GLN A 105 11.84 -10.30 -44.79
C GLN A 105 12.16 -11.49 -43.86
N THR A 106 11.99 -12.71 -44.35
CA THR A 106 12.04 -13.94 -43.54
C THR A 106 13.41 -14.27 -42.96
N GLU A 107 14.49 -13.65 -43.44
CA GLU A 107 15.85 -13.90 -42.98
C GLU A 107 16.55 -12.57 -42.63
N SER A 108 17.33 -12.55 -41.55
CA SER A 108 18.13 -11.38 -41.16
C SER A 108 19.30 -11.10 -42.13
N SER A 109 19.76 -12.13 -42.85
CA SER A 109 20.89 -12.10 -43.81
C SER A 109 20.71 -11.12 -44.98
N VAL A 110 19.47 -10.71 -45.26
CA VAL A 110 19.12 -9.75 -46.32
C VAL A 110 19.21 -8.30 -45.86
N TYR A 111 19.56 -8.06 -44.60
CA TYR A 111 19.73 -6.74 -44.01
C TYR A 111 21.19 -6.49 -43.62
N GLN A 112 21.54 -5.22 -43.55
CA GLN A 112 22.78 -4.73 -42.96
C GLN A 112 22.48 -3.51 -42.08
N LEU A 113 23.42 -3.15 -41.20
CA LEU A 113 23.30 -1.95 -40.38
C LEU A 113 23.34 -0.70 -41.26
N LYS A 114 22.46 0.25 -40.96
CA LYS A 114 22.45 1.57 -41.57
C LYS A 114 23.52 2.45 -40.92
N ASP A 115 24.34 3.12 -41.73
CA ASP A 115 25.17 4.23 -41.25
C ASP A 115 24.26 5.32 -40.67
N TRP A 116 24.42 5.60 -39.38
CA TRP A 116 23.50 6.46 -38.64
C TRP A 116 24.08 7.86 -38.44
N THR A 117 23.37 8.88 -38.93
CA THR A 117 23.75 10.29 -38.79
C THR A 117 23.07 10.95 -37.60
N GLU A 118 23.57 12.11 -37.18
CA GLU A 118 22.93 12.92 -36.12
C GLU A 118 21.48 13.25 -36.49
N GLN A 119 21.23 13.63 -37.74
CA GLN A 119 19.88 13.93 -38.22
C GLN A 119 18.96 12.72 -38.15
N ASP A 120 19.44 11.51 -38.46
CA ASP A 120 18.63 10.30 -38.35
C ASP A 120 18.25 9.99 -36.89
N ALA A 121 19.10 10.31 -35.92
CA ALA A 121 18.80 10.13 -34.50
C ALA A 121 17.78 11.16 -34.01
N LEU A 122 17.93 12.43 -34.42
CA LEU A 122 16.95 13.49 -34.13
C LEU A 122 15.58 13.20 -34.76
N ASP A 123 15.56 12.69 -36.00
CA ASP A 123 14.33 12.30 -36.68
C ASP A 123 13.61 11.16 -35.95
N LEU A 124 14.36 10.19 -35.40
CA LEU A 124 13.80 9.10 -34.60
C LEU A 124 13.19 9.62 -33.28
N VAL A 125 13.91 10.46 -32.54
CA VAL A 125 13.40 11.08 -31.31
C VAL A 125 12.10 11.86 -31.57
N ASN A 126 12.07 12.66 -32.64
CA ASN A 126 10.87 13.40 -33.03
C ASN A 126 9.71 12.50 -33.49
N GLU A 127 10.00 11.39 -34.19
CA GLU A 127 8.99 10.40 -34.58
C GLU A 127 8.33 9.76 -33.34
N ILE A 128 9.11 9.38 -32.33
CA ILE A 128 8.59 8.80 -31.08
C ILE A 128 7.78 9.84 -30.30
N ARG A 129 8.27 11.09 -30.19
CA ARG A 129 7.55 12.19 -29.55
C ARG A 129 6.18 12.45 -30.20
N THR A 130 6.15 12.47 -31.53
CA THR A 130 4.90 12.61 -32.30
C THR A 130 3.93 11.46 -32.01
N GLN A 131 4.43 10.23 -31.82
CA GLN A 131 3.59 9.09 -31.45
C GLN A 131 3.02 9.21 -30.03
N ILE A 132 3.81 9.71 -29.07
CA ILE A 132 3.33 10.02 -27.72
C ILE A 132 2.22 11.07 -27.79
N GLU A 133 2.43 12.18 -28.50
CA GLU A 133 1.42 13.24 -28.65
C GLU A 133 0.12 12.72 -29.29
N HIS A 134 0.25 11.90 -30.34
CA HIS A 134 -0.89 11.26 -30.97
C HIS A 134 -1.62 10.31 -30.02
N PHE A 135 -0.87 9.51 -29.27
CA PHE A 135 -1.43 8.58 -28.30
C PHE A 135 -2.19 9.32 -27.18
N VAL A 136 -1.60 10.39 -26.62
CA VAL A 136 -2.26 11.24 -25.61
C VAL A 136 -3.54 11.88 -26.16
N ARG A 137 -3.49 12.41 -27.38
CA ARG A 137 -4.64 13.05 -28.02
C ARG A 137 -5.77 12.07 -28.35
N ASP A 138 -5.43 10.90 -28.89
CA ASP A 138 -6.40 9.96 -29.45
C ASP A 138 -7.02 9.06 -28.38
N SER A 139 -6.30 8.82 -27.28
CA SER A 139 -6.77 7.91 -26.23
C SER A 139 -7.96 8.47 -25.45
N ASN A 140 -8.21 9.78 -25.43
CA ASN A 140 -9.21 10.42 -24.54
C ASN A 140 -9.01 10.00 -23.06
N VAL A 141 -7.86 9.41 -22.75
CA VAL A 141 -7.49 8.84 -21.48
C VAL A 141 -7.01 10.00 -20.63
N HIS A 142 -7.96 10.66 -19.98
CA HIS A 142 -7.66 11.28 -18.71
C HIS A 142 -7.34 10.15 -17.73
N TYR A 143 -6.04 9.94 -17.47
CA TYR A 143 -5.55 9.18 -16.31
C TYR A 143 -6.02 7.72 -16.16
N SER A 144 -6.09 6.91 -17.23
CA SER A 144 -6.24 5.46 -17.03
C SER A 144 -4.87 4.87 -16.72
N VAL A 145 -4.77 4.37 -15.50
CA VAL A 145 -3.56 4.31 -14.71
C VAL A 145 -2.56 3.23 -15.11
N ASN A 146 -2.93 2.35 -16.03
CA ASN A 146 -2.12 1.21 -16.45
C ASN A 146 -2.12 1.10 -17.98
N ASN A 147 -1.66 2.13 -18.68
CA ASN A 147 -1.44 1.99 -20.11
C ASN A 147 0.01 1.62 -20.38
N ASP A 148 0.29 0.33 -20.39
CA ASP A 148 1.61 -0.25 -20.73
C ASP A 148 2.22 0.39 -21.99
N ARG A 149 1.37 0.84 -22.93
CA ARG A 149 1.81 1.53 -24.15
C ARG A 149 2.35 2.94 -23.89
N PHE A 150 1.75 3.69 -22.95
CA PHE A 150 2.24 5.03 -22.58
C PHE A 150 3.64 4.94 -21.99
N GLU A 151 3.81 4.00 -21.06
CA GLU A 151 5.07 3.65 -20.42
C GLU A 151 6.11 3.18 -21.45
N ALA A 152 5.73 2.24 -22.32
CA ALA A 152 6.61 1.73 -23.38
C ALA A 152 7.08 2.85 -24.33
N LEU A 153 6.19 3.76 -24.74
CA LEU A 153 6.55 4.88 -25.61
C LEU A 153 7.55 5.84 -24.96
N HIS A 154 7.37 6.18 -23.68
CA HIS A 154 8.35 7.00 -22.95
C HIS A 154 9.65 6.23 -22.71
N GLY A 155 9.59 4.92 -22.47
CA GLY A 155 10.78 4.08 -22.42
C GLY A 155 11.57 4.06 -23.73
N THR A 156 10.87 3.97 -24.86
CA THR A 156 11.49 4.09 -26.19
C THR A 156 12.07 5.49 -26.42
N LEU A 157 11.40 6.55 -25.98
CA LEU A 157 11.90 7.93 -26.09
C LEU A 157 13.19 8.14 -25.29
N ASP A 158 13.24 7.63 -24.05
CA ASP A 158 14.42 7.65 -23.18
C ASP A 158 15.62 6.97 -23.85
N VAL A 159 15.43 5.73 -24.34
CA VAL A 159 16.48 4.98 -25.03
C VAL A 159 16.94 5.69 -26.32
N ALA A 160 16.01 6.23 -27.12
CA ALA A 160 16.34 6.97 -28.34
C ALA A 160 17.18 8.22 -28.07
N ALA A 161 16.80 8.99 -27.04
CA ALA A 161 17.53 10.20 -26.65
C ALA A 161 18.92 9.88 -26.10
N ASN A 162 19.05 8.89 -25.21
CA ASN A 162 20.35 8.48 -24.67
C ASN A 162 21.28 7.88 -25.75
N GLU A 163 20.73 7.17 -26.73
CA GLU A 163 21.53 6.67 -27.84
C GLU A 163 22.05 7.81 -28.74
N ALA A 164 21.21 8.82 -28.99
CA ALA A 164 21.63 10.02 -29.72
C ALA A 164 22.74 10.78 -28.96
N ILE A 165 22.61 10.93 -27.65
CA ILE A 165 23.63 11.54 -26.77
C ILE A 165 24.95 10.76 -26.84
N LEU A 166 24.88 9.43 -26.72
CA LEU A 166 26.05 8.55 -26.73
C LEU A 166 26.84 8.65 -28.04
N ARG A 167 26.14 8.72 -29.18
CA ARG A 167 26.78 8.76 -30.52
C ARG A 167 27.22 10.15 -30.94
N PHE A 168 26.49 11.17 -30.51
CA PHE A 168 26.70 12.55 -30.93
C PHE A 168 26.89 13.48 -29.71
N PRO A 169 27.91 13.23 -28.86
CA PRO A 169 28.11 14.00 -27.62
C PRO A 169 28.42 15.49 -27.85
N ASN A 170 28.80 15.86 -29.07
CA ASN A 170 29.05 17.26 -29.46
C ASN A 170 27.89 17.88 -30.27
N SER A 171 26.71 17.25 -30.26
CA SER A 171 25.53 17.76 -30.94
C SER A 171 25.16 19.15 -30.44
N GLU A 172 24.78 20.07 -31.34
CA GLU A 172 24.18 21.35 -30.95
C GLU A 172 22.82 21.15 -30.25
N LYS A 173 22.24 19.95 -30.37
CA LYS A 173 21.01 19.51 -29.71
C LYS A 173 21.25 18.68 -28.46
N TYR A 174 22.48 18.59 -27.96
CA TYR A 174 22.79 17.81 -26.75
C TYR A 174 21.90 18.18 -25.56
N GLU A 175 21.69 19.47 -25.29
CA GLU A 175 20.83 19.93 -24.20
C GLU A 175 19.38 19.49 -24.39
N GLU A 176 18.82 19.66 -25.60
CA GLU A 176 17.46 19.24 -25.95
C GLU A 176 17.29 17.72 -25.78
N LEU A 177 18.30 16.92 -26.13
CA LEU A 177 18.29 15.47 -25.97
C LEU A 177 18.34 15.07 -24.49
N VAL A 178 19.16 15.73 -23.66
CA VAL A 178 19.20 15.46 -22.22
C VAL A 178 17.85 15.76 -21.58
N TRP A 179 17.25 16.91 -21.90
CA TRP A 179 15.91 17.23 -21.42
C TRP A 179 14.83 16.26 -21.93
N THR A 180 14.93 15.81 -23.18
CA THR A 180 14.02 14.79 -23.73
C THR A 180 14.14 13.47 -22.95
N SER A 181 15.36 13.06 -22.60
CA SER A 181 15.62 11.87 -21.77
C SER A 181 15.06 12.06 -20.36
N LEU A 182 15.31 13.20 -19.71
CA LEU A 182 14.77 13.53 -18.39
C LEU A 182 13.24 13.56 -18.38
N TYR A 183 12.61 14.17 -19.38
CA TYR A 183 11.15 14.16 -19.55
C TYR A 183 10.62 12.74 -19.71
N ALA A 184 11.25 11.95 -20.60
CA ALA A 184 10.85 10.57 -20.83
C ALA A 184 10.94 9.73 -19.56
N LYS A 185 12.03 9.86 -18.79
CA LYS A 185 12.18 9.19 -17.51
C LYS A 185 11.14 9.69 -16.51
N ALA A 186 11.01 10.99 -16.28
CA ALA A 186 9.99 11.59 -15.41
C ALA A 186 8.55 11.12 -15.71
N ARG A 187 8.30 10.69 -16.95
CA ARG A 187 7.01 10.15 -17.40
C ARG A 187 6.83 8.63 -17.26
N ARG A 188 7.81 7.90 -16.73
CA ARG A 188 7.73 6.44 -16.48
C ARG A 188 7.38 6.09 -15.04
N TRP A 189 6.67 4.99 -14.85
CA TRP A 189 6.33 4.41 -13.54
C TRP A 189 7.52 3.71 -12.88
N ASP A 190 8.34 3.00 -13.65
CA ASP A 190 9.52 2.26 -13.17
C ASP A 190 10.69 3.16 -12.77
N ASN A 191 10.43 4.46 -12.64
CA ASN A 191 11.34 5.34 -11.96
C ASN A 191 11.57 4.84 -10.54
N GLU A 192 12.73 4.25 -10.31
CA GLU A 192 13.45 4.51 -9.08
C GLU A 192 13.51 6.05 -8.96
N ASN A 193 12.57 6.68 -8.25
CA ASN A 193 12.43 8.14 -8.17
C ASN A 193 13.80 8.84 -7.94
N GLY A 194 14.72 8.16 -7.26
CA GLY A 194 16.10 8.60 -7.08
C GLY A 194 16.92 8.83 -8.36
N ALA A 195 16.76 8.01 -9.41
CA ALA A 195 17.59 8.09 -10.62
C ALA A 195 17.31 9.36 -11.44
N VAL A 196 16.02 9.67 -11.68
CA VAL A 196 15.63 10.91 -12.37
C VAL A 196 16.06 12.13 -11.57
N ASN A 197 15.87 12.10 -10.25
CA ASN A 197 16.30 13.19 -9.38
C ASN A 197 17.81 13.42 -9.47
N ALA A 198 18.62 12.36 -9.37
CA ALA A 198 20.07 12.46 -9.42
C ALA A 198 20.56 13.03 -10.76
N LEU A 199 20.00 12.56 -11.88
CA LEU A 199 20.33 13.06 -13.21
C LEU A 199 19.91 14.53 -13.39
N LEU A 200 18.71 14.88 -12.95
CA LEU A 200 18.19 16.25 -13.04
C LEU A 200 19.03 17.22 -12.21
N ILE A 201 19.36 16.85 -10.95
CA ILE A 201 20.23 17.67 -10.09
C ILE A 201 21.63 17.81 -10.69
N ALA A 202 22.25 16.71 -11.13
CA ALA A 202 23.58 16.76 -11.72
C ALA A 202 23.60 17.65 -12.98
N PHE A 203 22.56 17.56 -13.81
CA PHE A 203 22.44 18.38 -15.01
C PHE A 203 22.22 19.86 -14.70
N LEU A 204 21.29 20.19 -13.81
CA LEU A 204 21.07 21.57 -13.37
C LEU A 204 22.33 22.16 -12.72
N GLN A 205 23.06 21.36 -11.93
CA GLN A 205 24.32 21.75 -11.31
C GLN A 205 25.40 22.07 -12.35
N ASP A 206 25.60 21.20 -13.36
CA ASP A 206 26.55 21.45 -14.45
C ASP A 206 26.23 22.74 -15.23
N ARG A 207 24.94 22.99 -15.52
CA ARG A 207 24.51 24.21 -16.19
C ARG A 207 24.68 25.45 -15.33
N LEU A 208 24.53 25.33 -14.02
CA LEU A 208 24.78 26.41 -13.08
C LEU A 208 26.28 26.71 -12.95
N ASP A 209 27.11 25.68 -12.78
CA ASP A 209 28.57 25.80 -12.63
C ASP A 209 29.24 26.38 -13.88
N SER A 210 28.70 26.08 -15.07
CA SER A 210 29.14 26.66 -16.34
C SER A 210 28.66 28.10 -16.56
N GLY A 211 27.82 28.64 -15.68
CA GLY A 211 27.16 29.94 -15.85
C GLY A 211 26.18 29.98 -17.01
N PHE A 212 25.78 28.81 -17.52
CA PHE A 212 24.82 28.70 -18.61
C PHE A 212 23.41 29.01 -18.14
N TYR A 213 23.07 28.60 -16.91
CA TYR A 213 21.82 28.95 -16.24
C TYR A 213 22.04 29.97 -15.13
N ASP A 214 21.20 31.01 -15.11
CA ASP A 214 21.00 31.89 -13.97
C ASP A 214 19.74 31.41 -13.23
N PRO A 215 19.77 31.19 -11.89
CA PRO A 215 18.58 30.85 -11.12
C PRO A 215 17.38 31.77 -11.35
N ALA A 216 17.61 33.04 -11.69
CA ALA A 216 16.54 33.98 -12.01
C ALA A 216 15.87 33.72 -13.38
N GLU A 217 16.52 32.98 -14.28
CA GLU A 217 16.03 32.65 -15.63
C GLU A 217 15.58 31.19 -15.78
N TRP A 218 15.65 30.38 -14.72
CA TRP A 218 15.37 28.95 -14.77
C TRP A 218 14.02 28.61 -15.39
N GLY A 219 12.94 29.30 -14.97
CA GLY A 219 11.59 29.04 -15.46
C GLY A 219 11.48 29.13 -16.99
N GLU A 220 11.91 30.26 -17.58
CA GLU A 220 11.83 30.47 -19.04
C GLU A 220 12.68 29.47 -19.84
N ARG A 221 13.79 28.99 -19.26
CA ARG A 221 14.71 28.07 -19.94
C ARG A 221 14.27 26.62 -19.93
N VAL A 222 13.56 26.17 -18.90
CA VAL A 222 13.09 24.79 -18.83
C VAL A 222 11.71 24.60 -19.46
N GLU A 223 10.91 25.68 -19.56
CA GLU A 223 9.57 25.66 -20.15
C GLU A 223 9.55 25.17 -21.60
N ILE A 224 10.60 25.48 -22.38
CA ILE A 224 10.74 25.01 -23.76
C ILE A 224 10.92 23.49 -23.88
N TYR A 225 11.18 22.80 -22.77
CA TYR A 225 11.39 21.37 -22.67
C TYR A 225 10.27 20.65 -21.90
N ASP A 226 9.10 21.27 -21.78
CA ASP A 226 7.94 20.73 -21.06
C ASP A 226 8.19 20.51 -19.57
N PHE A 227 9.04 21.34 -18.96
CA PHE A 227 9.24 21.43 -17.50
C PHE A 227 8.90 22.82 -16.99
N VAL A 228 8.50 22.94 -15.74
CA VAL A 228 8.29 24.22 -15.05
C VAL A 228 9.06 24.21 -13.75
N ILE A 229 9.78 25.30 -13.46
CA ILE A 229 10.39 25.52 -12.15
C ILE A 229 9.57 26.58 -11.41
N LEU A 230 8.98 26.16 -10.29
CA LEU A 230 8.20 26.99 -9.39
C LEU A 230 9.04 27.37 -8.17
N HIS A 231 9.01 28.65 -7.81
CA HIS A 231 9.43 29.08 -6.47
C HIS A 231 8.32 28.72 -5.49
N VAL A 232 8.66 27.93 -4.47
CA VAL A 232 7.70 27.43 -3.48
C VAL A 232 7.66 28.36 -2.29
N ALA A 233 8.81 28.61 -1.66
CA ALA A 233 8.93 29.46 -0.49
C ALA A 233 10.39 29.88 -0.26
N ASP A 234 10.59 30.96 0.49
CA ASP A 234 11.86 31.29 1.12
C ASP A 234 11.83 30.80 2.57
N VAL A 235 12.80 29.95 2.95
CA VAL A 235 12.80 29.25 4.23
C VAL A 235 13.95 29.75 5.10
N GLU A 236 13.61 30.36 6.24
CA GLU A 236 14.60 30.86 7.20
C GLU A 236 15.28 29.70 7.94
N ASN A 237 16.61 29.76 8.04
CA ASN A 237 17.43 28.83 8.80
C ASN A 237 17.36 27.36 8.36
N LEU A 238 17.04 27.09 7.08
CA LEU A 238 16.91 25.73 6.54
C LEU A 238 18.14 24.84 6.81
N PHE A 239 19.34 25.42 6.80
CA PHE A 239 20.60 24.72 7.04
C PHE A 239 21.24 25.01 8.42
N GLY A 240 20.54 25.70 9.32
CA GLY A 240 21.07 26.03 10.65
C GLY A 240 22.06 27.21 10.70
N ASP A 241 22.17 27.98 9.62
CA ASP A 241 23.10 29.11 9.47
C ASP A 241 22.45 30.50 9.55
N GLY A 242 21.14 30.55 9.82
CA GLY A 242 20.32 31.74 9.95
C GLY A 242 19.95 32.42 8.63
N ARG A 243 20.31 31.86 7.47
CA ARG A 243 20.00 32.45 6.16
C ARG A 243 18.63 32.03 5.66
N SER A 244 18.02 32.89 4.84
CA SER A 244 16.80 32.56 4.10
C SER A 244 17.19 31.87 2.80
N ILE A 245 16.76 30.62 2.62
CA ILE A 245 17.11 29.78 1.48
C ILE A 245 15.86 29.53 0.64
N PRO A 246 15.89 29.77 -0.69
CA PRO A 246 14.74 29.47 -1.55
C PRO A 246 14.57 27.96 -1.75
N VAL A 247 13.32 27.51 -1.68
CA VAL A 247 12.89 26.16 -2.06
C VAL A 247 12.16 26.25 -3.39
N TYR A 248 12.54 25.38 -4.32
CA TYR A 248 11.98 25.27 -5.66
C TYR A 248 11.33 23.91 -5.85
N LYS A 249 10.41 23.85 -6.81
CA LYS A 249 9.85 22.61 -7.35
C LYS A 249 10.04 22.62 -8.86
N ILE A 250 10.65 21.58 -9.42
CA ILE A 250 10.64 21.34 -10.88
C ILE A 250 9.63 20.25 -11.19
N GLU A 251 8.68 20.51 -12.08
CA GLU A 251 7.60 19.59 -12.46
C GLU A 251 7.42 19.55 -13.98
N THR A 252 6.68 18.58 -14.50
CA THR A 252 6.39 18.56 -15.95
C THR A 252 5.27 19.56 -16.27
N ALA A 253 5.36 20.26 -17.41
CA ALA A 253 4.41 21.31 -17.78
C ALA A 253 2.98 20.80 -18.07
N ILE A 254 2.80 19.48 -18.14
CA ILE A 254 1.52 18.82 -18.40
C ILE A 254 0.84 18.38 -17.09
N SER A 255 1.55 18.38 -15.96
CA SER A 255 0.96 18.02 -14.67
C SER A 255 0.17 19.19 -14.11
N ASP A 256 -0.96 18.91 -13.43
CA ASP A 256 -1.73 19.92 -12.70
C ASP A 256 -1.04 20.30 -11.36
N GLY A 257 0.30 20.22 -11.30
CA GLY A 257 1.10 20.44 -10.09
C GLY A 257 1.42 19.17 -9.29
N ASP A 258 1.32 18.00 -9.94
CA ASP A 258 1.15 16.72 -9.26
C ASP A 258 2.39 15.80 -9.29
N ASP A 259 3.38 16.18 -10.08
CA ASP A 259 4.69 15.54 -10.16
C ASP A 259 5.79 16.54 -9.79
N GLY A 260 7.02 16.06 -9.67
CA GLY A 260 8.19 16.90 -9.62
C GLY A 260 9.22 16.56 -8.55
N LEU A 261 10.26 17.38 -8.55
CA LEU A 261 11.36 17.36 -7.59
C LEU A 261 11.39 18.67 -6.83
N TYR A 262 11.23 18.58 -5.51
CA TYR A 262 11.56 19.66 -4.58
C TYR A 262 13.07 19.67 -4.38
N PHE A 263 13.66 20.86 -4.52
CA PHE A 263 15.07 21.08 -4.31
C PHE A 263 15.32 22.49 -3.78
N THR A 264 16.53 22.74 -3.31
CA THR A 264 16.95 24.05 -2.83
C THR A 264 18.33 24.41 -3.33
N LEU A 265 18.65 25.71 -3.32
CA LEU A 265 19.92 26.25 -3.76
C LEU A 265 20.72 26.75 -2.56
N GLU A 266 21.69 25.94 -2.12
CA GLU A 266 22.66 26.37 -1.12
C GLU A 266 23.74 27.21 -1.82
N SER A 267 23.63 28.53 -1.71
CA SER A 267 24.63 29.46 -2.27
C SER A 267 25.56 29.97 -1.19
N ASP A 268 26.87 29.80 -1.32
CA ASP A 268 27.84 30.72 -0.70
C ASP A 268 28.13 31.89 -1.67
N GLU A 269 28.98 32.87 -1.31
CA GLU A 269 29.27 34.03 -2.17
C GLU A 269 29.86 33.66 -3.55
N VAL A 270 30.32 32.43 -3.75
CA VAL A 270 31.08 31.98 -4.93
C VAL A 270 30.54 30.69 -5.54
N ASN A 271 29.95 29.79 -4.74
CA ASN A 271 29.52 28.46 -5.13
C ASN A 271 28.04 28.29 -4.86
N HIS A 272 27.35 27.73 -5.84
CA HIS A 272 25.96 27.30 -5.69
C HIS A 272 25.94 25.77 -5.67
N GLN A 273 25.22 25.17 -4.73
CA GLN A 273 24.98 23.73 -4.71
C GLN A 273 23.47 23.47 -4.68
N ILE A 274 23.02 22.65 -5.61
CA ILE A 274 21.65 22.19 -5.62
C ILE A 274 21.51 20.99 -4.68
N LYS A 275 20.58 21.05 -3.74
CA LYS A 275 20.26 19.97 -2.79
C LYS A 275 18.86 19.44 -3.08
N SER A 276 18.76 18.14 -3.34
CA SER A 276 17.48 17.43 -3.46
C SER A 276 16.79 17.39 -2.10
N ILE A 277 15.49 17.71 -2.06
CA ILE A 277 14.64 17.57 -0.86
C ILE A 277 13.82 16.28 -0.98
N LEU A 278 12.97 16.21 -2.01
CA LEU A 278 12.10 15.07 -2.29
C LEU A 278 11.70 15.12 -3.76
N GLY A 279 11.87 14.03 -4.49
CA GLY A 279 11.33 13.92 -5.85
C GLY A 279 10.36 12.77 -6.00
N TYR A 280 9.33 13.05 -6.78
CA TYR A 280 8.16 12.21 -6.93
C TYR A 280 7.61 12.40 -8.35
N TRP A 281 7.77 11.40 -9.22
CA TRP A 281 7.47 11.52 -10.65
C TRP A 281 6.40 10.53 -11.11
N PRO A 282 5.15 10.70 -10.69
CA PRO A 282 4.22 9.59 -10.72
C PRO A 282 3.30 9.73 -11.95
N ALA A 283 3.91 9.62 -13.13
CA ALA A 283 3.30 10.06 -14.38
C ALA A 283 2.04 9.32 -14.85
N SER A 284 1.83 8.09 -14.36
CA SER A 284 0.73 7.22 -14.79
C SER A 284 -0.53 7.34 -13.93
N HIS A 285 -0.41 7.80 -12.68
CA HIS A 285 -1.59 7.96 -11.84
C HIS A 285 -1.88 9.45 -11.64
N GLY A 286 -3.13 9.87 -11.49
CA GLY A 286 -3.43 11.29 -11.24
C GLY A 286 -3.01 11.63 -9.82
N TYR A 287 -1.73 11.86 -9.58
CA TYR A 287 -1.25 12.20 -8.23
C TYR A 287 -1.66 13.63 -7.89
N TRP A 288 -1.51 14.05 -6.64
CA TRP A 288 -1.58 15.44 -6.24
C TRP A 288 -0.59 15.67 -5.12
N VAL A 289 0.32 16.62 -5.30
CA VAL A 289 1.23 17.02 -4.23
C VAL A 289 0.72 18.32 -3.66
N GLY A 290 0.23 18.27 -2.42
CA GLY A 290 -0.20 19.47 -1.72
C GLY A 290 0.94 20.46 -1.54
N GLU A 291 0.60 21.75 -1.38
CA GLU A 291 1.58 22.76 -0.99
C GLU A 291 2.33 22.30 0.27
N PRO A 292 3.68 22.38 0.29
CA PRO A 292 4.44 21.94 1.44
C PRO A 292 4.14 22.82 2.65
N ILE A 293 4.05 22.21 3.82
CA ILE A 293 3.96 22.91 5.10
C ILE A 293 5.39 23.05 5.62
N ILE A 294 5.82 24.29 5.87
CA ILE A 294 7.18 24.59 6.29
C ILE A 294 7.14 25.33 7.64
N GLY A 295 7.89 24.83 8.61
CA GLY A 295 7.97 25.42 9.95
C GLY A 295 8.87 24.62 10.88
N ASP A 296 9.29 25.24 11.99
CA ASP A 296 10.01 24.54 13.07
C ASP A 296 9.00 23.81 13.98
N HIS A 297 8.77 22.56 13.61
CA HIS A 297 7.90 21.56 14.22
C HIS A 297 8.66 20.58 15.12
N THR A 298 9.95 20.76 15.39
CA THR A 298 10.68 19.97 16.40
C THR A 298 11.24 20.82 17.54
N SER A 299 11.11 22.15 17.42
CA SER A 299 11.64 23.16 18.35
C SER A 299 13.15 23.12 18.52
N ASP A 300 13.87 22.64 17.51
CA ASP A 300 15.34 22.63 17.48
C ASP A 300 15.93 23.83 16.69
N SER A 301 15.07 24.78 16.31
CA SER A 301 15.38 25.95 15.49
C SER A 301 15.67 25.66 14.02
N LEU A 302 15.55 24.42 13.55
CA LEU A 302 15.58 24.08 12.13
C LEU A 302 14.14 23.90 11.63
N PRO A 303 13.79 24.40 10.43
CA PRO A 303 12.48 24.16 9.87
C PRO A 303 12.42 22.77 9.22
N GLU A 304 11.29 22.08 9.41
CA GLU A 304 10.93 20.91 8.63
C GLU A 304 10.12 21.30 7.39
N ILE A 305 10.24 20.49 6.34
CA ILE A 305 9.43 20.57 5.12
C ILE A 305 8.54 19.34 5.08
N ALA A 306 7.24 19.53 5.34
CA ALA A 306 6.26 18.47 5.28
C ALA A 306 5.55 18.43 3.92
N ILE A 307 5.63 17.29 3.24
CA ILE A 307 5.10 17.08 1.88
C ILE A 307 4.19 15.85 1.91
N MET A 308 2.99 15.98 1.32
CA MET A 308 2.05 14.87 1.21
C MET A 308 1.73 14.59 -0.26
N PRO A 309 2.51 13.73 -0.94
CA PRO A 309 2.10 13.19 -2.23
C PRO A 309 0.88 12.28 -2.05
N ARG A 310 -0.12 12.48 -2.91
CA ARG A 310 -1.31 11.61 -3.06
C ARG A 310 -1.30 10.97 -4.42
N GLY A 311 -1.76 9.74 -4.54
CA GLY A 311 -1.77 8.96 -5.75
C GLY A 311 -3.04 8.24 -6.03
N HIS A 312 -3.45 8.17 -7.29
CA HIS A 312 -4.75 7.60 -7.65
C HIS A 312 -4.63 6.44 -8.63
N SER A 313 -4.66 5.19 -8.16
CA SER A 313 -4.82 4.02 -9.03
C SER A 313 -6.30 3.66 -9.24
N GLY A 314 -6.91 4.25 -10.26
CA GLY A 314 -8.33 4.06 -10.56
C GLY A 314 -9.21 4.66 -9.47
N SER A 315 -10.01 3.83 -8.79
CA SER A 315 -10.81 4.25 -7.63
C SER A 315 -10.04 4.23 -6.31
N ILE A 316 -8.84 3.64 -6.30
CA ILE A 316 -8.01 3.59 -5.10
C ILE A 316 -7.10 4.81 -5.11
N CYS A 317 -6.96 5.43 -3.96
CA CYS A 317 -5.92 6.40 -3.76
C CYS A 317 -5.03 6.01 -2.59
N TYR A 318 -3.79 6.47 -2.62
CA TYR A 318 -2.80 6.32 -1.58
C TYR A 318 -2.22 7.68 -1.26
N SER A 319 -1.93 7.97 0.01
CA SER A 319 -1.14 9.15 0.34
C SER A 319 0.02 8.79 1.25
N TRP A 320 1.11 9.53 1.16
CA TRP A 320 2.28 9.37 2.02
C TRP A 320 2.60 10.69 2.67
N LEU A 321 3.06 10.67 3.92
CA LEU A 321 3.50 11.88 4.62
C LEU A 321 5.01 11.86 4.79
N TYR A 322 5.70 12.83 4.18
CA TYR A 322 7.12 13.08 4.41
C TYR A 322 7.27 14.29 5.31
N ILE A 323 8.11 14.20 6.34
CA ILE A 323 8.52 15.36 7.16
C ILE A 323 10.04 15.38 7.12
N LEU A 324 10.58 16.32 6.36
CA LEU A 324 11.98 16.32 5.97
C LEU A 324 12.71 17.41 6.74
N GLN A 325 13.83 17.05 7.36
CA GLN A 325 14.72 17.98 8.05
C GLN A 325 16.14 17.82 7.55
N TRP A 326 16.91 18.92 7.51
CA TRP A 326 18.32 18.87 7.17
C TRP A 326 19.16 18.29 8.33
N ASP A 327 19.93 17.24 8.08
CA ASP A 327 20.80 16.59 9.08
C ASP A 327 22.26 17.10 9.09
N GLY A 328 22.58 18.06 8.22
CA GLY A 328 23.94 18.55 7.97
C GLY A 328 24.55 18.08 6.65
N ALA A 329 23.99 17.04 6.01
CA ALA A 329 24.46 16.50 4.74
C ALA A 329 23.34 16.25 3.72
N GLN A 330 22.15 15.86 4.18
CA GLN A 330 20.98 15.57 3.36
C GLN A 330 19.67 15.85 4.12
N PHE A 331 18.56 15.80 3.40
CA PHE A 331 17.24 15.80 4.02
C PHE A 331 16.89 14.39 4.50
N VAL A 332 16.56 14.25 5.78
CA VAL A 332 16.14 12.99 6.40
C VAL A 332 14.65 13.03 6.70
N ASN A 333 13.95 11.91 6.48
CA ASN A 333 12.53 11.80 6.77
C ASN A 333 12.30 11.43 8.24
N LEU A 334 11.82 12.40 9.03
CA LEU A 334 11.56 12.27 10.46
C LEU A 334 10.38 11.33 10.79
N VAL A 335 9.57 10.97 9.80
CA VAL A 335 8.47 10.00 9.95
C VAL A 335 8.78 8.64 9.31
N ALA A 336 10.05 8.39 8.93
CA ALA A 336 10.45 7.10 8.43
C ALA A 336 10.38 6.01 9.52
N ARG A 337 9.81 4.87 9.15
CA ARG A 337 9.85 3.64 9.94
C ARG A 337 11.26 3.07 9.97
N SER A 338 11.51 2.09 10.84
CA SER A 338 12.83 1.46 10.98
C SER A 338 13.34 0.77 9.71
N ASP A 339 12.43 0.39 8.80
CA ASP A 339 12.72 -0.17 7.49
C ASP A 339 12.95 0.89 6.40
N GLY A 340 12.93 2.18 6.76
CA GLY A 340 13.05 3.31 5.83
C GLY A 340 11.75 3.66 5.10
N SER A 341 10.68 2.89 5.27
CA SER A 341 9.39 3.20 4.66
C SER A 341 8.74 4.42 5.31
N THR A 342 8.03 5.19 4.51
CA THR A 342 7.31 6.39 4.95
C THR A 342 5.93 6.02 5.51
N ILE A 343 5.33 6.86 6.36
CA ILE A 343 3.93 6.67 6.78
C ILE A 343 3.04 6.77 5.53
N GLY A 344 2.42 5.65 5.15
CA GLY A 344 1.26 5.65 4.27
C GLY A 344 0.06 6.10 5.08
N LEU A 345 -0.63 7.13 4.62
CA LEU A 345 -1.79 7.72 5.27
C LEU A 345 -3.11 7.03 4.91
N GLY A 346 -3.13 6.07 3.97
CA GLY A 346 -4.33 5.35 3.56
C GLY A 346 -4.94 5.90 2.28
N VAL A 347 -6.28 5.99 2.22
CA VAL A 347 -7.08 6.29 1.01
C VAL A 347 -7.41 7.78 0.90
N CYS A 348 -7.43 8.35 -0.31
CA CYS A 348 -7.76 9.77 -0.53
C CYS A 348 -8.97 10.26 0.28
N GLY A 349 -8.71 11.22 1.15
CA GLY A 349 -9.64 11.65 2.20
C GLY A 349 -8.88 11.89 3.50
N ASP A 350 -7.74 11.23 3.65
CA ASP A 350 -6.89 11.38 4.82
C ASP A 350 -6.45 12.83 5.01
N THR A 351 -6.57 13.26 6.26
CA THR A 351 -6.06 14.54 6.72
C THR A 351 -4.95 14.29 7.71
N TRP A 352 -4.00 15.22 7.76
CA TRP A 352 -3.02 15.24 8.81
C TRP A 352 -2.80 16.68 9.25
N ARG A 353 -2.33 16.84 10.48
CA ARG A 353 -1.97 18.15 11.02
C ARG A 353 -1.00 18.01 12.18
N PHE A 354 -0.14 19.02 12.33
CA PHE A 354 0.55 19.25 13.58
C PHE A 354 -0.46 19.63 14.67
N LEU A 355 -0.38 18.99 15.82
CA LEU A 355 -1.12 19.37 17.01
C LEU A 355 -0.37 20.50 17.73
N PRO A 356 -1.07 21.38 18.46
CA PRO A 356 -0.41 22.35 19.34
C PRO A 356 0.54 21.62 20.30
N ALA A 357 1.73 22.18 20.51
CA ALA A 357 2.67 21.63 21.47
C ALA A 357 2.00 21.49 22.86
N GLU A 358 2.17 20.32 23.46
CA GLU A 358 1.65 20.06 24.81
C GLU A 358 2.35 20.97 25.86
N GLU A 359 1.84 21.02 27.09
CA GLU A 359 2.47 21.81 28.18
C GLU A 359 3.94 21.41 28.44
N ASN A 360 4.32 20.18 28.08
CA ASN A 360 5.69 19.66 28.17
C ASN A 360 6.59 20.06 26.98
N GLY A 361 6.05 20.76 25.96
CA GLY A 361 6.75 21.14 24.74
C GLY A 361 6.84 20.04 23.68
N SER A 362 6.24 18.86 23.92
CA SER A 362 6.18 17.76 22.97
C SER A 362 5.37 18.17 21.74
N GLN A 363 5.93 17.92 20.56
CA GLN A 363 5.27 18.14 19.28
C GLN A 363 4.67 16.83 18.80
N SER A 364 3.41 16.90 18.37
CA SER A 364 2.67 15.72 17.94
C SER A 364 2.04 15.94 16.57
N ILE A 365 1.95 14.88 15.79
CA ILE A 365 1.22 14.84 14.52
C ILE A 365 0.01 13.96 14.72
N ARG A 366 -1.14 14.43 14.26
CA ARG A 366 -2.32 13.58 14.10
C ARG A 366 -2.53 13.29 12.64
N THR A 367 -2.64 12.03 12.30
CA THR A 367 -3.15 11.56 11.01
C THR A 367 -4.55 11.02 11.24
N ASP A 368 -5.44 11.25 10.28
CA ASP A 368 -6.79 10.70 10.24
C ASP A 368 -6.85 9.84 8.96
N GLU A 369 -6.60 8.54 9.11
CA GLU A 369 -6.58 7.57 8.01
C GLU A 369 -7.96 6.95 7.83
N PHE A 370 -8.48 6.98 6.60
CA PHE A 370 -9.69 6.30 6.21
C PHE A 370 -9.34 4.94 5.61
N PHE A 371 -9.78 3.86 6.25
CA PHE A 371 -9.58 2.52 5.76
C PHE A 371 -10.79 1.65 6.06
N VAL A 372 -10.91 0.54 5.34
CA VAL A 372 -12.06 -0.37 5.46
C VAL A 372 -11.62 -1.61 6.23
N VAL A 373 -12.13 -1.81 7.45
CA VAL A 373 -11.94 -3.06 8.21
C VAL A 373 -13.08 -4.01 7.85
N GLY A 374 -12.80 -4.99 6.99
CA GLY A 374 -13.84 -5.82 6.40
C GLY A 374 -14.62 -5.01 5.36
N ASN A 375 -15.90 -4.76 5.62
CA ASN A 375 -16.63 -3.64 5.02
C ASN A 375 -16.93 -2.75 6.21
N THR A 376 -16.04 -1.86 6.65
CA THR A 376 -16.34 -0.81 7.64
C THR A 376 -15.37 0.34 7.46
N PRO A 377 -15.78 1.44 6.80
CA PRO A 377 -15.15 2.73 6.84
C PRO A 377 -14.89 3.09 8.29
N THR A 378 -13.61 3.00 8.59
CA THR A 378 -13.06 3.23 9.90
C THR A 378 -12.06 4.34 9.74
N THR A 379 -12.11 5.31 10.64
CA THR A 379 -11.04 6.27 10.82
C THR A 379 -10.04 5.70 11.81
N MET A 380 -8.80 5.53 11.39
CA MET A 380 -7.69 5.29 12.29
C MET A 380 -6.99 6.63 12.50
N ASN A 381 -7.13 7.17 13.69
CA ASN A 381 -6.40 8.35 14.09
C ASN A 381 -5.09 7.90 14.72
N GLN A 382 -3.96 8.22 14.11
CA GLN A 382 -2.66 7.93 14.71
C GLN A 382 -2.08 9.22 15.27
N ILE A 383 -1.60 9.17 16.50
CA ILE A 383 -0.86 10.25 17.14
C ILE A 383 0.61 9.86 17.15
N PHE A 384 1.40 10.65 16.46
CA PHE A 384 2.85 10.54 16.47
C PHE A 384 3.43 11.59 17.40
N VAL A 385 4.39 11.20 18.23
CA VAL A 385 5.11 12.09 19.13
C VAL A 385 6.58 12.16 18.74
N TRP A 386 7.12 13.38 18.75
CA TRP A 386 8.53 13.65 18.56
C TRP A 386 9.35 13.13 19.75
N ASP A 387 10.22 12.15 19.50
CA ASP A 387 11.08 11.53 20.51
C ASP A 387 12.48 12.18 20.62
N GLN A 388 12.68 13.36 20.02
CA GLN A 388 13.96 14.07 19.80
C GLN A 388 14.81 13.54 18.64
N THR A 389 14.42 12.44 17.99
CA THR A 389 15.12 11.91 16.82
C THR A 389 14.20 11.70 15.64
N LYS A 390 12.97 11.25 15.89
CA LYS A 390 11.93 11.00 14.89
C LYS A 390 10.54 11.06 15.53
N TYR A 391 9.53 11.07 14.68
CA TYR A 391 8.14 10.90 15.08
C TYR A 391 7.84 9.40 15.26
N THR A 392 7.36 9.02 16.43
CA THR A 392 6.99 7.64 16.77
C THR A 392 5.51 7.55 17.13
N ILE A 393 4.85 6.43 16.80
CA ILE A 393 3.44 6.23 17.14
C ILE A 393 3.32 6.12 18.66
N GLU A 394 2.56 7.03 19.27
CA GLU A 394 2.20 6.97 20.68
C GLU A 394 0.82 6.32 20.86
N GLU A 395 -0.16 6.74 20.06
CA GLU A 395 -1.55 6.32 20.18
C GLU A 395 -2.14 5.97 18.81
N VAL A 396 -2.97 4.92 18.77
CA VAL A 396 -3.79 4.57 17.61
C VAL A 396 -5.24 4.48 18.08
N ILE A 397 -6.07 5.42 17.64
CA ILE A 397 -7.49 5.50 17.96
C ILE A 397 -8.28 5.07 16.73
N ILE A 398 -8.80 3.86 16.78
CA ILE A 398 -9.65 3.31 15.73
C ILE A 398 -11.10 3.67 16.07
N GLN A 399 -11.71 4.53 15.26
CA GLN A 399 -13.10 4.93 15.39
C GLN A 399 -13.83 4.60 14.09
N PRO A 400 -14.86 3.75 14.13
CA PRO A 400 -15.75 3.60 12.99
C PRO A 400 -16.42 4.93 12.70
N ILE A 401 -16.56 5.22 11.42
CA ILE A 401 -17.17 6.47 10.98
C ILE A 401 -18.65 6.33 11.30
N SER A 402 -19.21 7.16 12.18
CA SER A 402 -20.62 7.04 12.59
C SER A 402 -21.62 7.19 11.43
N ASP A 403 -21.15 7.66 10.28
CA ASP A 403 -21.90 7.80 9.02
C ASP A 403 -21.58 6.68 8.00
N SER A 404 -20.80 5.65 8.37
CA SER A 404 -20.55 4.48 7.54
C SER A 404 -21.81 3.62 7.36
N ASP A 405 -21.79 2.67 6.42
CA ASP A 405 -22.94 1.78 6.22
C ASP A 405 -23.24 1.08 7.56
N PRO A 406 -24.45 1.22 8.12
CA PRO A 406 -24.77 0.70 9.44
C PRO A 406 -24.51 -0.81 9.62
N LEU A 407 -24.49 -1.62 8.54
CA LEU A 407 -24.07 -3.03 8.60
C LEU A 407 -22.66 -3.21 9.12
N GLU A 408 -21.83 -2.29 8.71
CA GLU A 408 -20.42 -2.32 8.95
C GLU A 408 -20.13 -2.02 10.42
N TRP A 409 -20.88 -1.07 10.96
CA TRP A 409 -20.89 -0.80 12.40
C TRP A 409 -21.41 -2.00 13.22
N ILE A 410 -22.42 -2.71 12.74
CA ILE A 410 -22.88 -3.97 13.36
C ILE A 410 -21.74 -5.00 13.34
N ASP A 411 -21.10 -5.20 12.19
CA ASP A 411 -20.01 -6.16 12.00
C ASP A 411 -18.81 -5.88 12.93
N TYR A 412 -18.46 -4.61 13.11
CA TYR A 412 -17.43 -4.18 14.05
C TYR A 412 -17.80 -4.55 15.50
N ASN A 413 -19.01 -4.21 15.95
CA ASN A 413 -19.45 -4.49 17.32
C ASN A 413 -19.53 -6.00 17.60
N VAL A 414 -19.95 -6.80 16.62
CA VAL A 414 -19.90 -8.27 16.66
C VAL A 414 -18.46 -8.73 16.86
N ALA A 415 -17.52 -8.25 16.05
CA ALA A 415 -16.12 -8.68 16.11
C ALA A 415 -15.41 -8.34 17.44
N ILE A 416 -15.84 -7.30 18.15
CA ILE A 416 -15.29 -6.93 19.48
C ILE A 416 -16.12 -7.44 20.66
N GLY A 417 -17.18 -8.23 20.41
CA GLY A 417 -18.04 -8.80 21.46
C GLY A 417 -19.05 -7.84 22.10
N GLU A 418 -19.30 -6.67 21.49
CA GLU A 418 -20.27 -5.66 21.94
C GLU A 418 -21.69 -5.96 21.40
N TRP A 419 -22.21 -7.14 21.73
CA TRP A 419 -23.44 -7.70 21.15
C TRP A 419 -24.68 -6.82 21.37
N GLU A 420 -24.83 -6.20 22.54
CA GLU A 420 -25.98 -5.32 22.84
C GLU A 420 -25.96 -4.06 21.97
N THR A 421 -24.76 -3.51 21.72
CA THR A 421 -24.56 -2.36 20.83
C THR A 421 -24.89 -2.72 19.39
N ALA A 422 -24.48 -3.92 18.93
CA ALA A 422 -24.84 -4.44 17.61
C ALA A 422 -26.37 -4.62 17.46
N VAL A 423 -27.05 -5.18 18.46
CA VAL A 423 -28.52 -5.30 18.48
C VAL A 423 -29.20 -3.94 18.43
N GLN A 424 -28.74 -2.97 19.23
CA GLN A 424 -29.29 -1.61 19.23
C GLN A 424 -29.11 -0.94 17.86
N ALA A 425 -27.97 -1.14 17.20
CA ALA A 425 -27.73 -0.64 15.85
C ALA A 425 -28.72 -1.24 14.84
N ILE A 426 -29.04 -2.54 14.94
CA ILE A 426 -30.07 -3.17 14.13
C ILE A 426 -31.46 -2.59 14.41
N ASP A 427 -31.82 -2.37 15.68
CA ASP A 427 -33.10 -1.77 16.04
C ASP A 427 -33.24 -0.36 15.45
N ASP A 428 -32.19 0.45 15.54
CA ASP A 428 -32.16 1.79 14.98
C ASP A 428 -32.34 1.76 13.45
N LEU A 429 -31.70 0.80 12.76
CA LEU A 429 -31.87 0.58 11.32
C LEU A 429 -33.29 0.17 10.94
N LEU A 430 -33.86 -0.82 11.64
CA LEU A 430 -35.21 -1.31 11.38
C LEU A 430 -36.26 -0.21 11.60
N ASN A 431 -36.06 0.65 12.61
CA ASN A 431 -36.93 1.80 12.87
C ASN A 431 -36.82 2.88 11.78
N GLN A 432 -35.62 3.12 11.24
CA GLN A 432 -35.40 4.07 10.15
C GLN A 432 -35.94 3.56 8.81
N TRP A 433 -35.90 2.24 8.57
CA TRP A 433 -36.32 1.62 7.32
C TRP A 433 -37.78 1.92 6.96
N GLY A 434 -38.67 1.98 7.96
CA GLY A 434 -40.08 2.30 7.76
C GLY A 434 -40.33 3.75 7.29
N ILE A 435 -39.33 4.62 7.38
CA ILE A 435 -39.42 6.05 7.06
C ILE A 435 -38.87 6.34 5.66
N ASN A 436 -37.68 5.82 5.32
CA ASN A 436 -37.03 6.00 4.01
C ASN A 436 -36.07 4.83 3.73
N PRO A 437 -36.51 3.72 3.10
CA PRO A 437 -35.59 2.67 2.70
C PRO A 437 -34.60 3.21 1.65
N PRO A 438 -33.29 2.93 1.75
CA PRO A 438 -32.33 3.30 0.72
C PRO A 438 -32.74 2.66 -0.62
N SER A 439 -32.74 3.44 -1.70
CA SER A 439 -33.15 2.94 -3.03
C SER A 439 -32.23 1.86 -3.61
N SER A 440 -31.05 1.66 -3.01
CA SER A 440 -30.02 0.72 -3.44
C SER A 440 -30.13 -0.66 -2.79
N VAL A 441 -31.06 -0.88 -1.86
CA VAL A 441 -31.10 -2.10 -1.05
C VAL A 441 -32.42 -2.86 -1.27
N ASP A 442 -32.33 -4.19 -1.32
CA ASP A 442 -33.44 -5.10 -1.62
C ASP A 442 -34.57 -5.08 -0.57
N PRO A 443 -35.83 -5.32 -0.96
CA PRO A 443 -36.94 -5.44 -0.01
C PRO A 443 -36.77 -6.52 1.08
N SER A 444 -35.89 -7.51 0.88
CA SER A 444 -35.60 -8.57 1.85
C SER A 444 -34.61 -8.15 2.95
N TYR A 445 -33.98 -6.99 2.84
CA TYR A 445 -32.95 -6.57 3.78
C TYR A 445 -33.43 -6.38 5.23
N PRO A 446 -34.62 -5.82 5.52
CA PRO A 446 -35.16 -5.82 6.88
C PRO A 446 -35.34 -7.22 7.46
N ASP A 447 -35.68 -8.21 6.62
CA ASP A 447 -35.80 -9.60 7.04
C ASP A 447 -34.43 -10.18 7.40
N PHE A 448 -33.37 -9.75 6.72
CA PHE A 448 -32.00 -10.12 7.05
C PHE A 448 -31.57 -9.52 8.39
N LEU A 449 -31.81 -8.23 8.59
CA LEU A 449 -31.53 -7.54 9.85
C LEU A 449 -32.27 -8.20 11.03
N ARG A 450 -33.54 -8.57 10.86
CA ARG A 450 -34.30 -9.31 11.88
C ARG A 450 -33.75 -10.70 12.16
N PHE A 451 -33.26 -11.40 11.14
CA PHE A 451 -32.56 -12.67 11.35
C PHE A 451 -31.29 -12.44 12.18
N GLN A 452 -30.46 -11.48 11.77
CA GLN A 452 -29.23 -11.10 12.46
C GLN A 452 -29.50 -10.71 13.91
N GLN A 453 -30.52 -9.90 14.18
CA GLN A 453 -30.94 -9.56 15.54
C GLN A 453 -31.28 -10.80 16.38
N GLY A 454 -32.05 -11.73 15.80
CA GLY A 454 -32.41 -12.98 16.46
C GLY A 454 -31.21 -13.87 16.78
N TRP A 455 -30.24 -13.94 15.87
CA TRP A 455 -28.97 -14.61 16.09
C TRP A 455 -28.10 -13.89 17.14
N LEU A 456 -28.00 -12.57 17.10
CA LEU A 456 -27.25 -11.76 18.09
C LEU A 456 -27.79 -11.93 19.51
N TYR A 457 -29.11 -12.03 19.67
CA TYR A 457 -29.69 -12.40 20.95
C TYR A 457 -29.31 -13.83 21.37
N ALA A 458 -29.29 -14.78 20.43
CA ALA A 458 -28.93 -16.16 20.71
C ALA A 458 -27.47 -16.32 21.15
N VAL A 459 -26.53 -15.63 20.48
CA VAL A 459 -25.10 -15.63 20.86
C VAL A 459 -24.85 -14.94 22.19
N ASN A 460 -25.66 -13.94 22.55
CA ASN A 460 -25.58 -13.26 23.86
C ASN A 460 -26.35 -14.00 24.98
N SER A 461 -26.62 -15.30 24.81
CA SER A 461 -27.38 -16.13 25.77
C SER A 461 -28.77 -15.60 26.13
N GLN A 462 -29.40 -14.83 25.23
CA GLN A 462 -30.75 -14.32 25.37
C GLN A 462 -31.73 -15.16 24.54
N SER A 463 -31.74 -16.48 24.79
CA SER A 463 -32.39 -17.45 23.90
C SER A 463 -33.87 -17.14 23.64
N GLU A 464 -34.62 -16.66 24.64
CA GLU A 464 -36.03 -16.28 24.47
C GLU A 464 -36.19 -15.02 23.59
N ASN A 465 -35.35 -14.00 23.75
CA ASN A 465 -35.37 -12.80 22.89
C ASN A 465 -35.03 -13.17 21.45
N GLY A 466 -34.03 -14.03 21.25
CA GLY A 466 -33.66 -14.54 19.93
C GLY A 466 -34.81 -15.30 19.26
N ARG A 467 -35.47 -16.20 19.99
CA ARG A 467 -36.64 -16.93 19.49
C ARG A 467 -37.81 -16.00 19.19
N VAL A 468 -38.07 -14.99 20.01
CA VAL A 468 -39.13 -14.00 19.74
C VAL A 468 -38.83 -13.19 18.47
N ALA A 469 -37.61 -12.69 18.31
CA ALA A 469 -37.21 -11.92 17.14
C ALA A 469 -37.30 -12.75 15.84
N LEU A 470 -36.80 -13.98 15.87
CA LEU A 470 -36.91 -14.90 14.73
C LEU A 470 -38.36 -15.34 14.46
N GLN A 471 -39.17 -15.55 15.50
CA GLN A 471 -40.60 -15.90 15.32
C GLN A 471 -41.37 -14.74 14.68
N GLN A 472 -41.04 -13.50 15.03
CA GLN A 472 -41.62 -12.33 14.38
C GLN A 472 -41.26 -12.27 12.88
N LEU A 473 -40.03 -12.61 12.50
CA LEU A 473 -39.62 -12.73 11.10
C LEU A 473 -40.41 -13.85 10.36
N ILE A 474 -40.70 -14.96 11.04
CA ILE A 474 -41.51 -16.06 10.47
C ILE A 474 -42.97 -15.63 10.27
N ASP A 475 -43.56 -14.99 11.28
CA ASP A 475 -44.98 -14.64 11.29
C ASP A 475 -45.28 -13.44 10.37
N GLU A 476 -44.35 -12.47 10.29
CA GLU A 476 -44.53 -11.19 9.60
C GLU A 476 -43.28 -10.78 8.79
N PRO A 477 -42.88 -11.57 7.76
CA PRO A 477 -41.77 -11.18 6.89
C PRO A 477 -42.13 -9.92 6.09
N VAL A 478 -41.17 -9.00 5.98
CA VAL A 478 -41.31 -7.78 5.20
C VAL A 478 -41.39 -8.10 3.70
N ASN A 479 -40.64 -9.10 3.23
CA ASN A 479 -40.69 -9.59 1.86
C ASN A 479 -41.28 -11.01 1.77
N PRO A 480 -42.62 -11.17 1.78
CA PRO A 480 -43.27 -12.48 1.69
C PRO A 480 -43.11 -13.16 0.32
N ILE A 481 -42.65 -12.44 -0.72
CA ILE A 481 -42.39 -13.01 -2.05
C ILE A 481 -41.14 -13.89 -2.01
N THR A 482 -40.22 -13.57 -1.11
CA THR A 482 -38.90 -14.17 -1.03
C THR A 482 -38.71 -14.78 0.37
N PRO A 483 -39.30 -15.95 0.64
CA PRO A 483 -39.42 -16.49 2.00
C PRO A 483 -38.10 -17.05 2.55
N THR A 484 -36.99 -16.99 1.83
CA THR A 484 -35.72 -17.66 2.17
C THR A 484 -35.29 -17.38 3.61
N LEU A 485 -35.28 -16.11 4.04
CA LEU A 485 -34.89 -15.72 5.40
C LEU A 485 -35.90 -16.19 6.46
N SER A 486 -37.20 -16.11 6.18
CA SER A 486 -38.24 -16.66 7.09
C SER A 486 -38.15 -18.18 7.23
N LEU A 487 -37.80 -18.90 6.14
CA LEU A 487 -37.58 -20.34 6.17
C LEU A 487 -36.29 -20.70 6.91
N ALA A 488 -35.24 -19.90 6.75
CA ALA A 488 -34.00 -20.05 7.50
C ALA A 488 -34.26 -19.81 9.00
N ALA A 489 -35.02 -18.77 9.37
CA ALA A 489 -35.42 -18.48 10.74
C ALA A 489 -36.25 -19.63 11.33
N GLN A 490 -37.17 -20.19 10.55
CA GLN A 490 -37.95 -21.36 10.95
C GLN A 490 -37.07 -22.58 11.19
N ALA A 491 -36.10 -22.85 10.31
CA ALA A 491 -35.13 -23.93 10.47
C ALA A 491 -34.28 -23.71 11.73
N PHE A 492 -33.83 -22.48 11.97
CA PHE A 492 -33.09 -22.09 13.17
C PHE A 492 -33.91 -22.37 14.45
N ILE A 493 -35.11 -21.81 14.60
CA ILE A 493 -35.94 -21.98 15.81
C ILE A 493 -36.33 -23.44 16.07
N ASN A 494 -36.53 -24.23 15.01
CA ASN A 494 -36.85 -25.65 15.15
C ASN A 494 -35.74 -26.43 15.87
N VAL A 495 -34.50 -25.97 15.75
CA VAL A 495 -33.32 -26.58 16.36
C VAL A 495 -32.90 -25.86 17.64
N TYR A 496 -32.96 -24.53 17.66
CA TYR A 496 -32.53 -23.69 18.78
C TYR A 496 -33.53 -23.71 19.94
N GLN A 497 -33.33 -24.64 20.89
CA GLN A 497 -34.11 -24.72 22.13
C GLN A 497 -33.43 -23.99 23.29
N ASP A 498 -32.10 -24.06 23.34
CA ASP A 498 -31.23 -23.36 24.29
C ASP A 498 -29.85 -23.12 23.66
N ASP A 499 -28.98 -22.44 24.41
CA ASP A 499 -27.65 -22.04 23.95
C ASP A 499 -26.81 -23.22 23.44
N SER A 500 -26.99 -24.43 23.97
CA SER A 500 -26.24 -25.62 23.52
C SER A 500 -26.53 -26.02 22.07
N ASN A 501 -27.69 -25.63 21.52
CA ASN A 501 -28.09 -25.96 20.15
C ASN A 501 -27.73 -24.86 19.13
N LEU A 502 -27.03 -23.80 19.53
CA LEU A 502 -26.73 -22.64 18.68
C LEU A 502 -26.05 -23.04 17.36
N TYR A 503 -24.97 -23.83 17.42
CA TYR A 503 -24.27 -24.30 16.22
C TYR A 503 -25.21 -25.07 15.27
N GLN A 504 -25.95 -26.04 15.78
CA GLN A 504 -26.86 -26.87 14.96
C GLN A 504 -27.97 -26.02 14.31
N ALA A 505 -28.45 -24.99 15.02
CA ALA A 505 -29.43 -24.06 14.51
C ALA A 505 -28.87 -23.22 13.35
N CYS A 506 -27.62 -22.78 13.48
CA CYS A 506 -26.91 -22.08 12.42
C CYS A 506 -26.69 -22.96 11.18
N VAL A 507 -26.26 -24.21 11.38
CA VAL A 507 -26.15 -25.20 10.28
C VAL A 507 -27.49 -25.36 9.56
N ALA A 508 -28.58 -25.58 10.30
CA ALA A 508 -29.92 -25.74 9.72
C ALA A 508 -30.39 -24.50 8.94
N ALA A 509 -30.10 -23.29 9.44
CA ALA A 509 -30.41 -22.05 8.73
C ALA A 509 -29.57 -21.89 7.45
N SER A 510 -28.26 -22.17 7.52
CA SER A 510 -27.35 -22.10 6.38
C SER A 510 -27.72 -23.10 5.28
N GLU A 511 -28.16 -24.31 5.62
CA GLU A 511 -28.69 -25.28 4.65
C GLU A 511 -29.87 -24.72 3.84
N VAL A 512 -30.79 -24.00 4.49
CA VAL A 512 -31.91 -23.34 3.78
C VAL A 512 -31.39 -22.29 2.81
N MET A 513 -30.44 -21.47 3.26
CA MET A 513 -29.82 -20.42 2.44
C MET A 513 -29.09 -21.02 1.22
N ILE A 514 -28.25 -22.04 1.41
CA ILE A 514 -27.48 -22.69 0.33
C ILE A 514 -28.42 -23.31 -0.70
N ASN A 515 -29.47 -24.00 -0.26
CA ASN A 515 -30.44 -24.63 -1.15
C ASN A 515 -31.26 -23.61 -1.96
N ALA A 516 -31.44 -22.39 -1.45
CA ALA A 516 -32.07 -21.30 -2.18
C ALA A 516 -31.16 -20.71 -3.28
N PHE A 517 -29.84 -20.95 -3.22
CA PHE A 517 -28.83 -20.35 -4.10
C PHE A 517 -27.80 -21.39 -4.62
N PRO A 518 -28.20 -22.33 -5.50
CA PRO A 518 -27.41 -23.52 -5.84
C PRO A 518 -26.22 -23.31 -6.81
N GLU A 519 -25.94 -22.12 -7.37
CA GLU A 519 -24.84 -21.92 -8.35
C GLU A 519 -23.63 -21.13 -7.79
N PRO A 520 -22.59 -21.79 -7.26
CA PRO A 520 -21.50 -21.14 -6.53
C PRO A 520 -20.49 -20.33 -7.36
N SER A 521 -20.54 -20.36 -8.70
CA SER A 521 -19.36 -20.01 -9.51
C SER A 521 -19.26 -18.56 -10.00
N ASN A 522 -20.27 -17.71 -9.81
CA ASN A 522 -20.25 -16.32 -10.32
C ASN A 522 -21.06 -15.33 -9.47
N TYR A 523 -21.14 -15.54 -8.15
CA TYR A 523 -21.73 -14.51 -7.29
C TYR A 523 -20.79 -13.31 -7.24
N SER A 524 -21.03 -12.33 -8.13
CA SER A 524 -20.46 -11.00 -7.93
C SER A 524 -21.02 -10.47 -6.60
N ALA A 525 -20.23 -9.66 -5.91
CA ALA A 525 -20.69 -8.94 -4.72
C ALA A 525 -22.06 -8.28 -4.95
N ASP A 526 -22.38 -7.92 -6.20
CA ASP A 526 -23.67 -7.35 -6.62
C ASP A 526 -24.87 -8.30 -6.45
N TYR A 527 -24.73 -9.62 -6.56
CA TYR A 527 -25.86 -10.55 -6.40
C TYR A 527 -26.21 -10.75 -4.92
N LEU A 528 -25.22 -10.81 -4.04
CA LEU A 528 -25.43 -10.84 -2.59
C LEU A 528 -25.86 -9.44 -2.08
N ALA A 529 -25.29 -8.36 -2.62
CA ALA A 529 -25.72 -6.98 -2.34
C ALA A 529 -27.13 -6.68 -2.85
N ALA A 530 -27.58 -7.33 -3.93
CA ALA A 530 -28.98 -7.28 -4.41
C ALA A 530 -29.99 -7.97 -3.48
N TRP A 531 -29.54 -8.50 -2.34
CA TRP A 531 -30.37 -8.97 -1.23
C TRP A 531 -29.99 -8.26 0.09
N GLY A 532 -29.06 -7.29 0.00
CA GLY A 532 -28.48 -6.55 1.11
C GLY A 532 -27.44 -7.33 1.94
N TYR A 533 -26.85 -8.40 1.39
CA TYR A 533 -25.69 -9.08 1.98
C TYR A 533 -24.40 -8.39 1.54
N SER A 534 -23.42 -8.26 2.43
CA SER A 534 -22.03 -8.15 2.00
C SER A 534 -21.54 -9.55 1.59
N SER A 535 -20.63 -9.63 0.61
CA SER A 535 -20.27 -10.89 -0.09
C SER A 535 -19.64 -12.01 0.76
N SER A 536 -19.53 -11.83 2.07
CA SER A 536 -18.81 -12.74 2.98
C SER A 536 -19.63 -13.29 4.16
N ARG A 537 -20.82 -12.78 4.47
CA ARG A 537 -21.52 -13.16 5.71
C ARG A 537 -22.86 -13.85 5.47
N PHE A 538 -22.96 -15.09 5.97
CA PHE A 538 -24.23 -15.77 6.16
C PHE A 538 -25.03 -15.14 7.31
N PRO A 539 -26.37 -15.29 7.34
CA PRO A 539 -27.20 -14.83 8.46
C PRO A 539 -26.81 -15.42 9.82
N CYS A 540 -26.19 -16.60 9.82
CA CYS A 540 -25.41 -17.09 10.96
C CYS A 540 -24.11 -17.73 10.45
N ASP A 541 -22.96 -17.28 10.96
CA ASP A 541 -21.69 -17.95 10.74
C ASP A 541 -21.57 -19.16 11.68
N SER A 542 -21.59 -20.36 11.11
CA SER A 542 -21.43 -21.59 11.89
C SER A 542 -20.08 -21.67 12.60
N SER A 543 -19.02 -21.05 12.07
CA SER A 543 -17.70 -21.04 12.69
C SER A 543 -17.67 -20.21 13.97
N GLU A 544 -18.26 -19.02 13.92
CA GLU A 544 -18.44 -18.14 15.07
C GLU A 544 -19.36 -18.79 16.12
N ALA A 545 -20.45 -19.44 15.68
CA ALA A 545 -21.41 -20.09 16.58
C ALA A 545 -20.79 -21.14 17.51
N TRP A 546 -19.86 -21.97 17.03
CA TRP A 546 -19.23 -22.96 17.92
C TRP A 546 -18.08 -22.37 18.75
N GLN A 547 -17.40 -21.32 18.29
CA GLN A 547 -16.42 -20.60 19.11
C GLN A 547 -17.11 -20.01 20.35
N ILE A 548 -18.26 -19.37 20.15
CA ILE A 548 -19.09 -18.83 21.23
C ILE A 548 -19.54 -19.94 22.20
N LEU A 549 -19.93 -21.11 21.69
CA LEU A 549 -20.25 -22.27 22.52
C LEU A 549 -19.09 -22.70 23.44
N LEU A 550 -17.84 -22.65 22.95
CA LEU A 550 -16.66 -22.98 23.75
C LEU A 550 -16.42 -21.93 24.84
N GLU A 551 -16.45 -20.65 24.46
CA GLU A 551 -16.20 -19.52 25.36
C GLU A 551 -17.20 -19.48 26.51
N GLN A 552 -18.48 -19.78 26.25
CA GLN A 552 -19.54 -19.80 27.25
C GLN A 552 -19.41 -20.98 28.23
N THR A 553 -18.97 -22.14 27.75
CA THR A 553 -18.95 -23.36 28.57
C THR A 553 -17.73 -23.45 29.49
N LYS A 554 -16.64 -22.74 29.15
CA LYS A 554 -15.37 -22.67 29.93
C LYS A 554 -14.82 -24.05 30.31
N PHE A 555 -14.26 -24.73 29.32
CA PHE A 555 -13.59 -26.02 29.55
C PHE A 555 -12.25 -25.84 30.25
N MET A 556 -11.85 -26.87 31.00
CA MET A 556 -10.51 -26.93 31.60
C MET A 556 -9.57 -27.84 30.82
N GLN A 557 -10.09 -28.71 29.95
CA GLN A 557 -9.31 -29.73 29.23
C GLN A 557 -9.75 -29.80 27.76
N PRO A 558 -8.82 -29.89 26.80
CA PRO A 558 -9.13 -29.97 25.37
C PRO A 558 -10.05 -31.13 24.98
N GLU A 559 -9.89 -32.31 25.59
CA GLU A 559 -10.70 -33.48 25.25
C GLU A 559 -12.17 -33.31 25.63
N GLU A 560 -12.44 -32.57 26.71
CA GLU A 560 -13.81 -32.23 27.11
C GLU A 560 -14.44 -31.25 26.13
N ALA A 561 -13.67 -30.24 25.70
CA ALA A 561 -14.11 -29.26 24.70
C ALA A 561 -14.42 -29.93 23.35
N ILE A 562 -13.52 -30.81 22.86
CA ILE A 562 -13.72 -31.54 21.60
C ILE A 562 -14.92 -32.49 21.70
N ALA A 563 -15.03 -33.26 22.79
CA ALA A 563 -16.17 -34.16 22.98
C ALA A 563 -17.49 -33.38 23.05
N PHE A 564 -17.47 -32.19 23.66
CA PHE A 564 -18.61 -31.29 23.66
C PHE A 564 -18.95 -30.79 22.25
N LEU A 565 -17.98 -30.31 21.47
CA LEU A 565 -18.21 -29.87 20.09
C LEU A 565 -18.83 -30.99 19.23
N GLN A 566 -18.28 -32.20 19.32
CA GLN A 566 -18.79 -33.37 18.60
C GLN A 566 -20.22 -33.74 19.03
N ALA A 567 -20.52 -33.67 20.33
CA ALA A 567 -21.86 -33.91 20.85
C ALA A 567 -22.89 -32.89 20.33
N HIS A 568 -22.43 -31.68 19.98
CA HIS A 568 -23.24 -30.62 19.37
C HIS A 568 -23.14 -30.59 17.84
N GLY A 569 -22.61 -31.63 17.21
CA GLY A 569 -22.64 -31.81 15.75
C GLY A 569 -21.54 -31.09 14.98
N VAL A 570 -20.55 -30.51 15.65
CA VAL A 570 -19.37 -29.93 15.01
C VAL A 570 -18.47 -31.08 14.54
N ALA A 571 -18.19 -31.15 13.24
CA ALA A 571 -17.35 -32.18 12.67
C ALA A 571 -15.88 -31.82 12.90
N THR A 572 -15.16 -32.63 13.67
CA THR A 572 -13.70 -32.51 13.83
C THR A 572 -13.01 -33.54 12.94
N VAL A 573 -12.19 -33.09 12.00
CA VAL A 573 -11.57 -33.95 10.97
C VAL A 573 -10.21 -34.49 11.43
N ASP A 574 -9.46 -33.66 12.14
CA ASP A 574 -8.12 -34.00 12.63
C ASP A 574 -7.92 -33.45 14.04
N ILE A 575 -7.15 -34.20 14.84
CA ILE A 575 -6.74 -33.80 16.20
C ILE A 575 -5.28 -34.21 16.36
N THR A 576 -4.41 -33.22 16.55
CA THR A 576 -2.98 -33.40 16.75
C THR A 576 -2.53 -32.63 18.00
N SER A 577 -1.28 -32.78 18.42
CA SER A 577 -0.73 -32.03 19.54
C SER A 577 0.65 -31.47 19.17
N ASN A 578 0.95 -30.24 19.57
CA ASN A 578 2.23 -29.60 19.33
C ASN A 578 2.46 -28.49 20.37
N ASP A 579 3.70 -28.33 20.84
CA ASP A 579 4.11 -27.24 21.73
C ASP A 579 4.28 -25.94 20.91
N LEU A 580 3.28 -25.06 21.01
CA LEU A 580 3.13 -23.83 20.23
C LEU A 580 3.72 -22.60 20.91
N ASP A 581 3.83 -22.61 22.24
CA ASP A 581 4.34 -21.45 23.00
C ASP A 581 5.71 -21.70 23.64
N GLY A 582 6.21 -22.93 23.59
CA GLY A 582 7.52 -23.34 24.09
C GLY A 582 7.56 -23.57 25.60
N ASP A 583 6.41 -23.73 26.25
CA ASP A 583 6.34 -24.02 27.69
C ASP A 583 6.67 -25.49 28.04
N GLY A 584 6.80 -26.36 27.02
CA GLY A 584 7.10 -27.78 27.15
C GLY A 584 5.87 -28.67 27.32
N LYS A 585 4.67 -28.12 27.19
CA LYS A 585 3.40 -28.86 27.03
C LYS A 585 2.94 -28.74 25.59
N ASP A 586 2.28 -29.78 25.10
CA ASP A 586 1.67 -29.72 23.77
C ASP A 586 0.28 -29.08 23.87
N GLU A 587 0.02 -28.06 23.04
CA GLU A 587 -1.34 -27.60 22.75
C GLU A 587 -2.08 -28.63 21.91
N THR A 588 -3.38 -28.78 22.17
CA THR A 588 -4.24 -29.61 21.31
C THR A 588 -4.66 -28.82 20.10
N LEU A 589 -4.26 -29.31 18.94
CA LEU A 589 -4.64 -28.83 17.63
C LEU A 589 -5.84 -29.61 17.14
N PHE A 590 -6.85 -28.94 16.59
CA PHE A 590 -7.99 -29.61 15.99
C PHE A 590 -8.49 -28.87 14.75
N THR A 591 -8.86 -29.64 13.74
CA THR A 591 -9.45 -29.10 12.51
C THR A 591 -10.96 -29.26 12.55
N VAL A 592 -11.67 -28.15 12.49
CA VAL A 592 -13.13 -28.14 12.38
C VAL A 592 -13.50 -28.08 10.91
N GLU A 593 -14.38 -28.97 10.49
CA GLU A 593 -15.06 -28.92 9.21
C GLU A 593 -16.38 -28.17 9.38
N SER A 594 -16.43 -26.94 8.88
CA SER A 594 -17.66 -26.17 8.81
C SER A 594 -18.56 -26.76 7.73
N SER A 595 -19.80 -27.08 8.10
CA SER A 595 -20.80 -27.58 7.17
C SER A 595 -21.06 -26.54 6.07
N ALA A 596 -20.87 -26.96 4.81
CA ALA A 596 -21.20 -26.27 3.56
C ALA A 596 -21.20 -24.73 3.64
N THR A 597 -20.09 -24.09 3.29
CA THR A 597 -20.12 -22.69 2.83
C THR A 597 -20.57 -22.67 1.36
N PHE A 598 -20.89 -21.49 0.82
CA PHE A 598 -21.12 -21.34 -0.62
C PHE A 598 -19.93 -21.81 -1.48
N ARG A 599 -18.73 -21.93 -0.91
CA ARG A 599 -17.51 -22.38 -1.58
C ARG A 599 -17.23 -23.87 -1.41
N GLY A 600 -18.10 -24.60 -0.73
CA GLY A 600 -17.92 -26.02 -0.40
C GLY A 600 -17.64 -26.24 1.08
N VAL A 601 -16.90 -27.30 1.38
CA VAL A 601 -16.54 -27.63 2.76
C VAL A 601 -15.36 -26.73 3.17
N SER A 602 -15.58 -25.88 4.17
CA SER A 602 -14.51 -25.09 4.80
C SER A 602 -13.91 -25.88 5.96
N ARG A 603 -12.60 -25.82 6.08
CA ARG A 603 -11.84 -26.40 7.19
C ARG A 603 -10.96 -25.33 7.79
N ALA A 604 -10.95 -25.25 9.11
CA ALA A 604 -10.12 -24.31 9.84
C ALA A 604 -9.46 -25.04 11.02
N THR A 605 -8.17 -24.80 11.18
CA THR A 605 -7.35 -25.39 12.25
C THR A 605 -7.30 -24.45 13.44
N TYR A 606 -7.54 -25.00 14.62
CA TYR A 606 -7.56 -24.30 15.90
C TYR A 606 -6.58 -24.94 16.87
N ALA A 607 -6.10 -24.14 17.82
CA ALA A 607 -5.29 -24.60 18.94
C ALA A 607 -5.97 -24.24 20.25
N PHE A 608 -5.90 -25.16 21.22
CA PHE A 608 -6.32 -24.94 22.60
C PHE A 608 -5.11 -24.66 23.50
N PHE A 609 -5.15 -23.52 24.19
CA PHE A 609 -4.15 -23.08 25.16
C PHE A 609 -4.72 -23.17 26.58
N GLU A 610 -3.94 -23.73 27.51
CA GLU A 610 -4.26 -23.70 28.93
C GLU A 610 -3.84 -22.34 29.54
N THR A 611 -4.80 -21.48 29.86
CA THR A 611 -4.55 -20.20 30.55
C THR A 611 -4.97 -20.26 32.03
N GLU A 612 -4.65 -19.24 32.83
CA GLU A 612 -5.06 -19.20 34.24
C GLU A 612 -6.59 -19.17 34.42
N ILE A 613 -7.32 -18.64 33.42
CA ILE A 613 -8.79 -18.54 33.42
C ILE A 613 -9.50 -19.73 32.78
N GLY A 614 -8.74 -20.68 32.22
CA GLY A 614 -9.27 -21.88 31.57
C GLY A 614 -8.71 -22.10 30.17
N LEU A 615 -9.40 -22.91 29.39
CA LEU A 615 -9.00 -23.22 28.02
C LEU A 615 -9.41 -22.08 27.07
N THR A 616 -8.45 -21.56 26.30
CA THR A 616 -8.66 -20.55 25.26
C THR A 616 -8.41 -21.19 23.89
N SER A 617 -9.32 -21.04 22.94
CA SER A 617 -9.10 -21.48 21.56
C SER A 617 -8.68 -20.32 20.68
N ILE A 618 -7.78 -20.58 19.72
CA ILE A 618 -7.40 -19.60 18.69
C ILE A 618 -7.32 -20.25 17.32
N GLN A 619 -7.78 -19.52 16.30
CA GLN A 619 -7.71 -19.96 14.91
C GLN A 619 -6.30 -19.73 14.36
N LEU A 620 -5.66 -20.80 13.86
CA LEU A 620 -4.32 -20.72 13.27
C LEU A 620 -4.36 -20.36 11.78
N GLY A 621 -5.28 -20.94 10.99
CA GLY A 621 -5.32 -20.84 9.52
C GLY A 621 -6.71 -20.71 8.88
N PHE A 622 -6.74 -20.43 7.57
CA PHE A 622 -7.94 -20.21 6.73
C PHE A 622 -8.39 -21.47 5.98
N ASP A 623 -9.60 -21.42 5.38
CA ASP A 623 -10.26 -22.41 4.48
C ASP A 623 -9.32 -23.33 3.68
N ALA A 624 -8.77 -24.35 4.30
CA ALA A 624 -7.81 -25.20 3.62
C ALA A 624 -8.05 -26.66 3.96
N THR A 625 -7.89 -27.50 2.93
CA THR A 625 -8.44 -28.84 2.95
C THR A 625 -7.65 -29.77 3.87
N SER A 626 -6.38 -29.48 4.16
CA SER A 626 -5.56 -30.21 5.13
C SER A 626 -4.19 -29.56 5.30
N VAL A 627 -3.72 -29.47 6.54
CA VAL A 627 -2.31 -29.22 6.85
C VAL A 627 -1.46 -30.35 6.26
N THR A 628 -0.62 -30.03 5.28
CA THR A 628 0.22 -31.00 4.56
C THR A 628 1.61 -31.12 5.20
N GLN A 629 2.11 -30.05 5.81
CA GLN A 629 3.40 -30.03 6.48
C GLN A 629 3.38 -29.05 7.67
N TRP A 630 3.96 -29.49 8.79
CA TRP A 630 4.17 -28.67 9.98
C TRP A 630 5.61 -28.82 10.45
N GLU A 631 6.33 -27.71 10.60
CA GLU A 631 7.62 -27.68 11.30
C GLU A 631 7.62 -26.61 12.40
N THR A 632 8.31 -26.89 13.50
CA THR A 632 8.56 -25.94 14.58
C THR A 632 10.07 -25.78 14.72
N ALA A 633 10.55 -24.53 14.80
CA ALA A 633 11.96 -24.24 14.99
C ALA A 633 12.18 -23.20 16.09
N SER A 634 13.22 -23.39 16.89
CA SER A 634 13.60 -22.46 17.95
C SER A 634 14.60 -21.43 17.43
N VAL A 635 14.37 -20.17 17.75
CA VAL A 635 15.34 -19.09 17.53
C VAL A 635 16.24 -18.98 18.78
N GLN A 636 17.54 -19.24 18.63
CA GLN A 636 18.50 -19.61 19.70
C GLN A 636 18.61 -18.67 20.91
N ASP A 637 18.12 -17.44 20.82
CA ASP A 637 18.38 -16.42 21.83
C ASP A 637 17.20 -16.07 22.76
N LYS A 638 15.97 -16.59 22.49
CA LYS A 638 14.77 -16.15 23.24
C LYS A 638 13.79 -17.26 23.64
N ASN A 639 14.11 -18.55 23.46
CA ASN A 639 13.11 -19.63 23.51
C ASN A 639 11.88 -19.34 22.62
N THR A 640 12.04 -18.52 21.58
CA THR A 640 10.93 -18.19 20.68
C THR A 640 10.78 -19.33 19.68
N LEU A 641 9.62 -19.96 19.69
CA LEU A 641 9.24 -20.94 18.69
C LEU A 641 8.60 -20.24 17.49
N LEU A 642 9.08 -20.59 16.30
CA LEU A 642 8.46 -20.26 15.03
C LEU A 642 7.80 -21.52 14.48
N HIS A 643 6.55 -21.38 14.05
CA HIS A 643 5.79 -22.44 13.41
C HIS A 643 5.64 -22.15 11.92
N PHE A 644 5.81 -23.20 11.13
CA PHE A 644 5.71 -23.20 9.69
C PHE A 644 4.66 -24.23 9.33
N VAL A 645 3.54 -23.75 8.79
CA VAL A 645 2.39 -24.59 8.48
C VAL A 645 2.08 -24.42 7.01
N LEU A 646 2.25 -25.48 6.24
CA LEU A 646 1.80 -25.55 4.86
C LEU A 646 0.40 -26.15 4.85
N ASP A 647 -0.56 -25.36 4.37
CA ASP A 647 -1.96 -25.74 4.31
C ASP A 647 -2.46 -25.60 2.87
N ASP A 648 -2.73 -26.74 2.23
CA ASP A 648 -2.89 -26.86 0.78
C ASP A 648 -1.69 -26.29 0.02
N GLU A 649 -1.83 -25.08 -0.52
CA GLU A 649 -0.78 -24.36 -1.24
C GLU A 649 -0.25 -23.17 -0.43
N MET A 650 -0.67 -22.98 0.82
CA MET A 650 -0.42 -21.75 1.57
C MET A 650 0.52 -21.98 2.75
N LEU A 651 1.73 -21.43 2.68
CA LEU A 651 2.65 -21.42 3.81
C LEU A 651 2.33 -20.26 4.76
N LEU A 652 1.96 -20.61 5.98
CA LEU A 652 1.80 -19.72 7.12
C LEU A 652 3.03 -19.82 8.03
N VAL A 653 3.57 -18.67 8.41
CA VAL A 653 4.66 -18.59 9.40
C VAL A 653 4.23 -17.69 10.55
N PHE A 654 4.30 -18.18 11.77
CA PHE A 654 3.84 -17.45 12.95
C PHE A 654 4.60 -17.81 14.21
N LYS A 655 4.56 -16.93 15.22
CA LYS A 655 4.86 -17.26 16.61
C LYS A 655 3.62 -17.07 17.47
N VAL A 656 3.53 -17.83 18.55
CA VAL A 656 2.53 -17.63 19.59
C VAL A 656 3.21 -16.99 20.80
N ASN A 657 2.57 -15.96 21.36
CA ASN A 657 2.94 -15.40 22.64
C ASN A 657 1.73 -15.52 23.58
N VAL A 658 1.90 -16.28 24.66
CA VAL A 658 0.91 -16.31 25.74
C VAL A 658 1.31 -15.29 26.79
N GLN A 659 0.49 -14.27 27.00
CA GLN A 659 0.69 -13.23 28.00
C GLN A 659 -0.50 -13.22 28.97
N GLU A 660 -0.25 -13.63 30.22
CA GLU A 660 -1.26 -13.78 31.26
C GLU A 660 -2.41 -14.72 30.83
N ASN A 661 -3.48 -14.16 30.27
CA ASN A 661 -4.68 -14.86 29.81
C ASN A 661 -4.98 -14.63 28.32
N GLU A 662 -4.09 -13.94 27.60
CA GLU A 662 -4.24 -13.63 26.19
C GLU A 662 -3.25 -14.44 25.36
N VAL A 663 -3.75 -15.03 24.27
CA VAL A 663 -2.94 -15.75 23.29
C VAL A 663 -2.82 -14.87 22.05
N ILE A 664 -1.62 -14.38 21.77
CA ILE A 664 -1.34 -13.49 20.64
C ILE A 664 -0.60 -14.28 19.56
N ILE A 665 -1.19 -14.42 18.38
CA ILE A 665 -0.50 -14.96 17.20
C ILE A 665 0.11 -13.81 16.42
N GLN A 666 1.44 -13.75 16.40
CA GLN A 666 2.15 -12.87 15.50
C GLN A 666 2.48 -13.63 14.21
N ARG A 667 1.77 -13.29 13.13
CA ARG A 667 2.02 -13.82 11.79
C ARG A 667 3.14 -13.03 11.12
N TYR A 668 4.08 -13.75 10.51
CA TYR A 668 5.12 -13.18 9.68
C TYR A 668 4.66 -13.20 8.22
N PHE A 669 5.15 -12.24 7.43
CA PHE A 669 4.66 -11.86 6.09
C PHE A 669 3.34 -11.05 6.13
N ARG A 670 3.46 -9.73 5.92
CA ARG A 670 2.34 -8.78 5.99
C ARG A 670 1.32 -9.05 4.87
N ARG A 671 0.17 -9.63 5.22
CA ARG A 671 -1.16 -9.62 4.53
C ARG A 671 -1.27 -9.96 3.02
N GLU A 672 -0.24 -9.86 2.20
CA GLU A 672 -0.29 -10.10 0.74
C GLU A 672 0.50 -11.36 0.31
N SER A 673 1.22 -11.97 1.24
CA SER A 673 2.12 -13.10 0.96
C SER A 673 1.90 -14.24 1.95
N LEU A 674 0.68 -14.78 1.95
CA LEU A 674 0.58 -16.23 2.01
C LEU A 674 1.41 -16.74 0.83
N TYR A 675 2.45 -17.53 1.10
CA TYR A 675 3.25 -18.05 0.01
C TYR A 675 2.53 -19.24 -0.58
N ASN A 676 2.14 -19.10 -1.84
CA ASN A 676 1.86 -20.24 -2.70
C ASN A 676 3.11 -21.15 -2.72
N ALA A 677 3.08 -22.19 -1.92
CA ALA A 677 4.16 -23.12 -1.66
C ALA A 677 3.66 -24.54 -1.97
N GLU A 678 4.45 -25.29 -2.69
CA GLU A 678 4.26 -26.74 -2.86
C GLU A 678 4.88 -27.50 -1.68
N ASN A 679 5.95 -26.96 -1.12
CA ASN A 679 6.72 -27.57 -0.03
C ASN A 679 7.59 -26.50 0.65
N PHE A 680 8.06 -26.78 1.86
CA PHE A 680 9.11 -25.96 2.48
C PHE A 680 10.11 -26.82 3.27
N THR A 681 11.24 -26.22 3.64
CA THR A 681 12.21 -26.82 4.57
C THR A 681 12.75 -25.75 5.49
N VAL A 682 12.92 -26.07 6.77
CA VAL A 682 13.54 -25.17 7.74
C VAL A 682 14.83 -25.78 8.25
N VAL A 683 15.93 -25.05 8.14
CA VAL A 683 17.26 -25.51 8.56
C VAL A 683 17.92 -24.48 9.46
N GLU A 684 18.37 -24.91 10.64
CA GLU A 684 19.25 -24.10 11.48
C GLU A 684 20.64 -24.02 10.85
N GLN A 685 21.10 -22.81 10.51
CA GLN A 685 22.40 -22.56 9.89
C GLN A 685 23.20 -21.55 10.74
N GLY A 686 23.97 -22.06 11.68
CA GLY A 686 24.72 -21.23 12.63
C GLY A 686 23.78 -20.62 13.66
N ASP A 687 23.81 -19.29 13.81
CA ASP A 687 22.99 -18.55 14.77
C ASP A 687 21.67 -18.05 14.15
N SER A 688 21.27 -18.59 12.99
CA SER A 688 20.08 -18.16 12.26
C SER A 688 19.30 -19.34 11.68
N LEU A 689 18.01 -19.10 11.44
CA LEU A 689 17.08 -20.04 10.85
C LEU A 689 16.93 -19.74 9.37
N VAL A 690 17.07 -20.75 8.50
CA VAL A 690 16.88 -20.60 7.06
C VAL A 690 15.64 -21.37 6.62
N LEU A 691 14.62 -20.65 6.16
CA LEU A 691 13.40 -21.19 5.55
C LEU A 691 13.60 -21.26 4.04
N THR A 692 13.49 -22.43 3.44
CA THR A 692 13.45 -22.59 1.98
C THR A 692 12.06 -23.02 1.54
N VAL A 693 11.44 -22.26 0.65
CA VAL A 693 10.07 -22.44 0.15
C VAL A 693 10.14 -22.84 -1.32
N ASP A 694 9.59 -24.00 -1.65
CA ASP A 694 9.36 -24.41 -3.04
C ASP A 694 8.02 -23.82 -3.48
N SER A 695 8.03 -22.85 -4.38
CA SER A 695 6.80 -22.18 -4.82
C SER A 695 6.14 -22.90 -5.99
N LEU A 696 4.81 -22.82 -6.06
CA LEU A 696 4.09 -23.28 -7.23
C LEU A 696 4.50 -22.45 -8.46
N PRO A 697 4.64 -23.08 -9.63
CA PRO A 697 4.99 -22.39 -10.87
C PRO A 697 3.87 -21.44 -11.27
N THR A 698 3.92 -20.22 -10.73
CA THR A 698 3.21 -19.07 -11.26
C THR A 698 4.18 -18.29 -12.14
N THR A 699 3.67 -17.57 -13.14
CA THR A 699 4.49 -16.86 -14.15
C THR A 699 5.48 -15.83 -13.57
N TYR A 700 5.44 -15.56 -12.27
CA TYR A 700 6.20 -14.49 -11.62
C TYR A 700 7.02 -14.91 -10.39
N ARG A 701 7.05 -16.20 -9.99
CA ARG A 701 7.78 -16.61 -8.77
C ARG A 701 8.88 -17.64 -9.05
N PRO A 702 10.07 -17.48 -8.45
CA PRO A 702 11.13 -18.47 -8.55
C PRO A 702 10.67 -19.77 -7.89
N ARG A 703 10.99 -20.90 -8.53
CA ARG A 703 10.58 -22.24 -8.05
C ARG A 703 11.01 -22.52 -6.62
N GLN A 704 12.10 -21.91 -6.16
CA GLN A 704 12.56 -22.04 -4.78
C GLN A 704 13.15 -20.71 -4.27
N MET A 705 12.75 -20.33 -3.05
CA MET A 705 13.21 -19.14 -2.33
C MET A 705 13.73 -19.53 -0.96
N SER A 706 14.87 -18.98 -0.55
CA SER A 706 15.42 -19.15 0.80
C SER A 706 15.42 -17.81 1.52
N PHE A 707 14.84 -17.81 2.71
CA PHE A 707 14.76 -16.72 3.66
C PHE A 707 15.59 -17.06 4.89
N ARG A 708 16.19 -16.07 5.53
CA ARG A 708 16.92 -16.20 6.78
C ARG A 708 16.25 -15.34 7.83
N TRP A 709 16.12 -15.88 9.03
CA TRP A 709 15.62 -15.14 10.17
C TRP A 709 16.63 -14.07 10.62
N ASN A 710 16.22 -12.81 10.55
CA ASN A 710 16.96 -11.67 11.05
C ASN A 710 16.42 -11.27 12.43
N GLN A 711 17.20 -11.61 13.45
CA GLN A 711 16.84 -11.39 14.85
C GLN A 711 16.68 -9.91 15.23
N GLN A 712 17.36 -8.99 14.53
CA GLN A 712 17.30 -7.56 14.87
C GLN A 712 15.95 -6.93 14.53
N ILE A 713 15.35 -7.38 13.43
CA ILE A 713 14.04 -6.91 12.96
C ILE A 713 12.90 -7.87 13.33
N GLU A 714 13.23 -9.02 13.94
CA GLU A 714 12.32 -10.13 14.19
C GLU A 714 11.51 -10.51 12.93
N ASP A 715 12.18 -10.67 11.79
CA ASP A 715 11.54 -11.02 10.51
C ASP A 715 12.48 -11.82 9.60
N PHE A 716 11.95 -12.37 8.51
CA PHE A 716 12.70 -13.10 7.50
C PHE A 716 13.25 -12.16 6.41
N GLU A 717 14.57 -12.15 6.21
CA GLU A 717 15.23 -11.52 5.06
C GLU A 717 15.47 -12.55 3.94
N THR A 718 15.38 -12.18 2.67
CA THR A 718 15.66 -13.13 1.58
C THR A 718 17.18 -13.33 1.41
N VAL A 719 17.65 -14.57 1.31
CA VAL A 719 19.09 -14.92 1.29
C VAL A 719 19.55 -15.63 0.02
N ALA A 720 18.68 -16.45 -0.60
CA ALA A 720 19.00 -17.09 -1.87
C ALA A 720 17.72 -17.38 -2.64
N THR A 721 17.80 -17.40 -3.96
CA THR A 721 16.79 -18.00 -4.84
C THR A 721 17.53 -19.01 -5.70
N ASP A 722 16.97 -20.21 -5.86
CA ASP A 722 17.65 -21.32 -6.57
C ASP A 722 17.64 -21.11 -8.11
N THR A 723 16.95 -20.06 -8.54
CA THR A 723 17.25 -19.36 -9.79
C THR A 723 18.21 -18.23 -9.47
N PRO A 724 19.37 -18.10 -10.19
CA PRO A 724 20.28 -17.00 -9.97
C PRO A 724 19.48 -15.71 -9.97
N TYR A 725 19.72 -14.95 -8.92
CA TYR A 725 19.04 -13.74 -8.46
C TYR A 725 19.00 -12.59 -9.48
N PHE A 726 18.60 -12.86 -10.73
CA PHE A 726 18.09 -11.87 -11.68
C PHE A 726 16.59 -11.61 -11.49
N LEU A 727 15.91 -12.34 -10.58
CA LEU A 727 14.46 -12.26 -10.36
C LEU A 727 14.03 -11.62 -9.03
N GLY A 728 14.96 -11.28 -8.14
CA GLY A 728 14.68 -10.30 -7.06
C GLY A 728 14.80 -8.85 -7.56
N ARG A 729 15.44 -8.70 -8.72
CA ARG A 729 15.32 -7.55 -9.57
C ARG A 729 14.18 -7.84 -10.52
N SER A 730 13.19 -6.97 -10.63
CA SER A 730 12.19 -7.14 -11.67
C SER A 730 12.93 -7.21 -13.02
N ILE A 731 12.35 -7.86 -14.02
CA ILE A 731 12.88 -7.82 -15.38
C ILE A 731 13.19 -6.37 -15.84
N TYR A 732 12.43 -5.40 -15.33
CA TYR A 732 12.66 -3.98 -15.52
C TYR A 732 13.95 -3.48 -14.85
N ASP A 733 14.33 -4.01 -13.69
CA ASP A 733 15.57 -3.62 -13.01
C ASP A 733 16.81 -4.14 -13.75
N LEU A 734 16.73 -5.30 -14.41
CA LEU A 734 17.79 -5.79 -15.30
C LEU A 734 17.95 -4.85 -16.49
N VAL A 735 16.84 -4.48 -17.12
CA VAL A 735 16.81 -3.50 -18.21
C VAL A 735 17.31 -2.12 -17.75
N ALA A 736 16.94 -1.68 -16.55
CA ALA A 736 17.42 -0.45 -15.93
C ALA A 736 18.94 -0.51 -15.70
N GLN A 737 19.45 -1.61 -15.15
CA GLN A 737 20.88 -1.82 -14.98
C GLN A 737 21.62 -1.84 -16.34
N ALA A 738 21.05 -2.50 -17.35
CA ALA A 738 21.61 -2.51 -18.70
C ALA A 738 21.68 -1.09 -19.30
N LYS A 739 20.66 -0.23 -19.08
CA LYS A 739 20.69 1.17 -19.49
C LYS A 739 21.82 1.95 -18.82
N VAL A 740 21.98 1.82 -17.50
CA VAL A 740 23.07 2.48 -16.75
C VAL A 740 24.43 2.00 -17.27
N MET A 741 24.62 0.68 -17.37
CA MET A 741 25.88 0.10 -17.87
C MET A 741 26.19 0.57 -19.29
N LEU A 742 25.19 0.66 -20.16
CA LEU A 742 25.37 1.03 -21.57
C LEU A 742 25.58 2.54 -21.76
N PHE A 743 24.69 3.36 -21.21
CA PHE A 743 24.63 4.80 -21.50
C PHE A 743 25.46 5.65 -20.54
N GLU A 744 25.59 5.25 -19.28
CA GLU A 744 26.30 6.04 -18.25
C GLU A 744 27.73 5.54 -18.01
N GLU A 745 27.90 4.21 -17.95
CA GLU A 745 29.21 3.61 -17.62
C GLU A 745 30.03 3.21 -18.87
N GLY A 746 29.40 3.14 -20.05
CA GLY A 746 30.05 2.71 -21.29
C GLY A 746 30.52 1.25 -21.30
N ARG A 747 29.95 0.38 -20.45
CA ARG A 747 30.27 -1.06 -20.32
C ARG A 747 29.50 -1.90 -21.34
N ILE A 748 29.80 -1.65 -22.61
CA ILE A 748 29.09 -2.23 -23.76
C ILE A 748 29.14 -3.77 -23.77
N GLU A 749 30.33 -4.38 -23.64
CA GLU A 749 30.50 -5.84 -23.72
C GLU A 749 29.80 -6.56 -22.55
N GLU A 750 29.90 -6.01 -21.35
CA GLU A 750 29.27 -6.59 -20.15
C GLU A 750 27.74 -6.52 -20.24
N THR A 751 27.21 -5.43 -20.80
CA THR A 751 25.77 -5.29 -21.10
C THR A 751 25.31 -6.35 -22.09
N ALA A 752 26.06 -6.57 -23.17
CA ALA A 752 25.73 -7.60 -24.16
C ALA A 752 25.72 -9.01 -23.55
N VAL A 753 26.70 -9.34 -22.69
CA VAL A 753 26.76 -10.63 -22.00
C VAL A 753 25.58 -10.82 -21.06
N MET A 754 25.26 -9.80 -20.25
CA MET A 754 24.12 -9.81 -19.33
C MET A 754 22.80 -10.05 -20.08
N LEU A 755 22.52 -9.25 -21.11
CA LEU A 755 21.28 -9.33 -21.87
C LEU A 755 21.21 -10.62 -22.72
N SER A 756 22.32 -11.11 -23.28
CA SER A 756 22.33 -12.39 -24.03
C SER A 756 21.97 -13.58 -23.14
N SER A 757 22.52 -13.61 -21.91
CA SER A 757 22.18 -14.63 -20.93
C SER A 757 20.70 -14.54 -20.53
N TYR A 758 20.13 -13.35 -20.57
CA TYR A 758 18.72 -13.13 -20.27
C TYR A 758 17.83 -13.63 -21.42
N THR A 759 18.00 -13.10 -22.63
CA THR A 759 17.14 -13.43 -23.79
C THR A 759 17.23 -14.89 -24.22
N ALA A 760 18.28 -15.62 -23.82
CA ALA A 760 18.42 -17.06 -24.10
C ALA A 760 17.66 -17.97 -23.11
N ASN A 761 17.38 -17.51 -21.89
CA ASN A 761 16.90 -18.37 -20.80
C ASN A 761 15.44 -18.09 -20.37
N TYR A 762 14.85 -16.98 -20.79
CA TYR A 762 13.53 -16.56 -20.34
C TYR A 762 12.53 -16.47 -21.51
N GLU A 763 11.35 -17.06 -21.33
CA GLU A 763 10.21 -16.97 -22.26
C GLU A 763 9.50 -15.61 -22.20
N VAL A 764 9.79 -14.78 -21.18
CA VAL A 764 9.22 -13.43 -21.07
C VAL A 764 10.01 -12.51 -21.99
N GLU A 765 9.42 -12.19 -23.12
CA GLU A 765 10.07 -11.35 -24.12
C GLU A 765 9.83 -9.87 -23.81
N LEU A 766 10.90 -9.14 -23.45
CA LEU A 766 10.86 -7.68 -23.35
C LEU A 766 11.46 -7.01 -24.60
N PRO A 767 10.63 -6.31 -25.37
CA PRO A 767 11.06 -5.46 -26.49
C PRO A 767 12.28 -4.57 -26.18
N GLU A 768 12.29 -3.88 -25.03
CA GLU A 768 13.39 -3.01 -24.59
C GLU A 768 14.71 -3.78 -24.44
N ALA A 769 14.69 -4.99 -23.88
CA ALA A 769 15.88 -5.81 -23.65
C ALA A 769 16.52 -6.27 -24.98
N TYR A 770 15.70 -6.69 -25.95
CA TYR A 770 16.19 -7.06 -27.29
C TYR A 770 16.82 -5.87 -28.01
N TYR A 771 16.20 -4.68 -27.92
CA TYR A 771 16.77 -3.47 -28.52
C TYR A 771 18.13 -3.11 -27.90
N LEU A 772 18.21 -3.08 -26.56
CA LEU A 772 19.45 -2.79 -25.84
C LEU A 772 20.56 -3.82 -26.14
N LEU A 773 20.20 -5.10 -26.30
CA LEU A 773 21.14 -6.15 -26.68
C LEU A 773 21.69 -5.93 -28.09
N ALA A 774 20.81 -5.64 -29.05
CA ALA A 774 21.20 -5.34 -30.43
C ALA A 774 22.12 -4.10 -30.49
N LEU A 775 21.79 -3.06 -29.71
CA LEU A 775 22.61 -1.87 -29.58
C LEU A 775 23.98 -2.17 -28.96
N ALA A 776 24.05 -3.00 -27.93
CA ALA A 776 25.31 -3.41 -27.33
C ALA A 776 26.18 -4.23 -28.31
N PHE A 777 25.58 -5.08 -29.14
CA PHE A 777 26.29 -5.75 -30.23
C PHE A 777 26.80 -4.77 -31.29
N GLU A 778 25.97 -3.80 -31.69
CA GLU A 778 26.35 -2.78 -32.66
C GLU A 778 27.56 -1.97 -32.16
N LEU A 779 27.48 -1.47 -30.93
CA LEU A 779 28.54 -0.64 -30.33
C LEU A 779 29.83 -1.42 -30.03
N SER A 780 29.76 -2.74 -29.89
CA SER A 780 30.93 -3.62 -29.73
C SER A 780 31.51 -4.13 -31.06
N GLY A 781 30.94 -3.72 -32.21
CA GLY A 781 31.39 -4.15 -33.54
C GLY A 781 30.98 -5.58 -33.92
N GLN A 782 30.03 -6.17 -33.20
CA GLN A 782 29.45 -7.48 -33.49
C GLN A 782 28.27 -7.33 -34.46
N GLU A 783 28.56 -6.84 -35.67
CA GLU A 783 27.54 -6.39 -36.64
C GLU A 783 26.51 -7.47 -36.99
N GLN A 784 26.95 -8.72 -37.20
CA GLN A 784 26.05 -9.80 -37.57
C GLN A 784 25.04 -10.09 -36.45
N GLN A 785 25.49 -10.16 -35.20
CA GLN A 785 24.61 -10.34 -34.05
C GLN A 785 23.69 -9.13 -33.86
N ALA A 786 24.18 -7.90 -34.10
CA ALA A 786 23.33 -6.71 -34.03
C ALA A 786 22.20 -6.75 -35.06
N VAL A 787 22.50 -7.10 -36.32
CA VAL A 787 21.50 -7.24 -37.39
C VAL A 787 20.48 -8.32 -37.04
N GLU A 788 20.94 -9.48 -36.59
CA GLU A 788 20.07 -10.59 -36.20
C GLU A 788 19.13 -10.19 -35.07
N THR A 789 19.64 -9.56 -34.01
CA THR A 789 18.85 -9.16 -32.85
C THR A 789 17.88 -8.01 -33.18
N TYR A 790 18.28 -6.98 -33.94
CA TYR A 790 17.35 -5.94 -34.40
C TYR A 790 16.25 -6.49 -35.31
N TRP A 791 16.60 -7.44 -36.19
CA TRP A 791 15.63 -8.08 -37.06
C TRP A 791 14.65 -8.95 -36.25
N GLN A 792 15.15 -9.71 -35.28
CA GLN A 792 14.33 -10.52 -34.38
C GLN A 792 13.35 -9.63 -33.61
N MET A 793 13.85 -8.53 -33.04
CA MET A 793 13.05 -7.53 -32.35
C MET A 793 11.90 -7.00 -33.21
N TRP A 794 12.19 -6.62 -34.46
CA TRP A 794 11.18 -6.14 -35.39
C TRP A 794 10.19 -7.24 -35.82
N ARG A 795 10.65 -8.49 -35.97
CA ARG A 795 9.82 -9.63 -36.39
C ARG A 795 8.86 -10.07 -35.29
N ASP A 796 9.35 -10.17 -34.06
CA ASP A 796 8.64 -10.76 -32.93
C ASP A 796 7.72 -9.73 -32.26
N PHE A 797 8.08 -8.44 -32.26
CA PHE A 797 7.30 -7.35 -31.65
C PHE A 797 6.97 -6.22 -32.64
N PRO A 798 6.35 -6.50 -33.80
CA PRO A 798 6.19 -5.52 -34.87
C PRO A 798 5.34 -4.28 -34.50
N ASP A 799 4.53 -4.39 -33.45
CA ASP A 799 3.65 -3.34 -32.95
C ASP A 799 4.24 -2.55 -31.77
N ASP A 800 5.39 -2.98 -31.25
CA ASP A 800 6.08 -2.31 -30.14
C ASP A 800 6.88 -1.09 -30.62
N SER A 801 6.97 -0.05 -29.79
CA SER A 801 7.69 1.18 -30.13
C SER A 801 9.19 0.97 -30.35
N PHE A 802 9.80 -0.02 -29.70
CA PHE A 802 11.20 -0.39 -29.95
C PHE A 802 11.40 -1.05 -31.33
N ALA A 803 10.38 -1.64 -31.95
CA ALA A 803 10.49 -2.16 -33.32
C ALA A 803 10.64 -1.03 -34.36
N ILE A 804 10.10 0.16 -34.07
CA ILE A 804 10.31 1.35 -34.91
C ILE A 804 11.79 1.74 -34.89
N MET A 805 12.42 1.73 -33.71
CA MET A 805 13.85 1.98 -33.57
C MET A 805 14.67 0.92 -34.32
N ALA A 806 14.39 -0.38 -34.08
CA ALA A 806 15.10 -1.49 -34.73
C ALA A 806 15.01 -1.42 -36.26
N ARG A 807 13.83 -1.09 -36.81
CA ARG A 807 13.65 -0.92 -38.26
C ARG A 807 14.51 0.23 -38.82
N ARG A 808 14.69 1.33 -38.08
CA ARG A 808 15.51 2.47 -38.51
C ARG A 808 17.01 2.14 -38.55
N LYS A 809 17.42 1.07 -37.85
CA LYS A 809 18.80 0.55 -37.83
C LYS A 809 19.14 -0.34 -39.01
N LEU A 810 18.15 -0.87 -39.73
CA LEU A 810 18.35 -1.85 -40.78
C LEU A 810 18.06 -1.26 -42.16
N VAL A 811 18.91 -1.58 -43.13
CA VAL A 811 18.67 -1.37 -44.57
C VAL A 811 18.87 -2.69 -45.32
N PRO A 812 18.23 -2.89 -46.49
CA PRO A 812 18.52 -4.06 -47.32
C PRO A 812 20.02 -4.14 -47.63
N ALA A 813 20.61 -5.32 -47.47
CA ALA A 813 21.98 -5.58 -47.86
C ALA A 813 22.12 -5.39 -49.38
N GLU A 814 23.23 -4.78 -49.80
CA GLU A 814 23.55 -4.75 -51.22
C GLU A 814 23.84 -6.18 -51.70
N PRO A 815 23.21 -6.63 -52.80
CA PRO A 815 23.30 -8.02 -53.27
C PRO A 815 24.67 -8.43 -53.80
#